data_AF-A0A8T4CBN2-F1
#
_entry.id   AF-A0A8T4CBN2-F1
#
_cell.length_a   1.000
_cell.length_b   1.000
_cell.length_c   1.000
_cell.angle_alpha   90.00
_cell.angle_beta   90.00
_cell.angle_gamma   90.00
#
_symmetry.space_group_name_H-M   'P 1'
#
loop_
_entity.id
_entity.type
_entity.pdbx_description
1 polymer ?
#
loop_
_entity_poly.entity_id
_entity_poly.type
_entity_poly.pdbx_seq_one_letter_code
_entity_poly.pdbx_strand_id
1 'polypeptide(L)'
;MRRTKRLALGAVLLTLVIVMPTFSAFAGKERAVPDIVIHVSTFTDGSTSKVLDFQQGGTDDSVSVRLPNGAVVLSAKLNVTGLPLVEGGTDYPYNVTLDLNGAPPAEWQFKGKGYGQMGRQTVFTNGATNVNLSLPLKGGTNSTGAIRLPLGATVTSAKMNITNLRGGGGGGRIAIECAQNSRARDTQGNDPVYSIQALAQAYGWEADIVVGTDIDTQEELAKYAMVIAGDAGFNDDDHSTFDKALDTWVQNGGGFVGLGWIVYSTTAGTGMNSVLPVVTPGYSYDSSGTITITDKNHELTVGVNDFSVQQYCEYPSNGIKNGASSVANAPSGRPCVAWWNLGAGRSVYIGPVSFGCFQNYPNTKNYYSDANFQNLLLNAIAFTAGQRTLNCSVDILNDGSAEWKDEALNGSQRLPDFTGLLNGYLATARPTGTDAYGNRYVDVPIAVSSNTSGYVSLANMTIQYQYTATVEENPQSDTLAEAFNELLPSSYNGQWSEIKLYVGSERAGRVRLSDLSLDFRPPIHLPSIDSREPGSDVVVMNENETQVFSVAASDEFGYPLEPVWYLDTLESSRGDFNFTFSAGYDSAGDHSLRVVVNNTMRSAATSWKIQVLNVNRPPAIDTFYPDDEVTIDEEGALTLGVAASDPDPEDRELSYTWYVGSVDQKITGDSFRFSTDLKSAGVHSIRVKVTDPGGLSVSRTWRVTVLNVNVPPVVDSLQPNANPRVRETEHVSFSISASDFDKQTLIYRWYLDGTEVGTGQQYTYKTGYDSAGMHLVEVVITDGEANVSRSWTVTVEDVNRMPVPVIDSPVGKLDFLETEEVSFSALSSSDPDGDTLKYRWLEGSRELSQSREFSARFPRGPHEVTLEVTDQNRATNKTSVRFNVHYIKLVANIGYDILAPVEGQRVTFTAWVNNTGDAEATGIEVELLVDGTSLGRKPVDDVPGGGTGSATFEWKAKKGEHVVTARIGGQSWN
;
A
#
# COMPACT_ATOMS: atom_id res chain seq x y z
N MET A 1 -33.93 -71.27 45.72
CA MET A 1 -34.80 -72.13 46.54
C MET A 1 -35.60 -71.25 47.51
N ARG A 2 -36.94 -71.36 47.45
CA ARG A 2 -37.99 -71.00 48.43
C ARG A 2 -38.09 -69.58 49.05
N ARG A 3 -39.16 -68.91 48.59
CA ARG A 3 -40.16 -68.06 49.29
C ARG A 3 -40.15 -68.03 50.83
N THR A 4 -40.39 -66.84 51.38
CA THR A 4 -41.42 -66.52 52.41
C THR A 4 -41.65 -65.00 52.44
N LYS A 5 -42.86 -64.49 52.10
CA LYS A 5 -44.01 -64.10 52.95
C LYS A 5 -43.85 -62.78 53.77
N ARG A 6 -44.79 -61.88 53.44
CA ARG A 6 -45.69 -61.04 54.30
C ARG A 6 -45.28 -59.62 54.71
N LEU A 7 -46.24 -58.73 54.38
CA LEU A 7 -46.73 -57.53 55.09
C LEU A 7 -45.73 -56.40 55.43
N ALA A 8 -46.00 -55.19 54.92
CA ALA A 8 -46.72 -54.17 55.68
C ALA A 8 -46.94 -52.88 54.85
N LEU A 9 -48.10 -52.28 55.11
CA LEU A 9 -48.53 -50.94 54.75
C LEU A 9 -47.52 -49.87 55.23
N GLY A 10 -47.27 -48.85 54.42
CA GLY A 10 -46.52 -47.66 54.80
C GLY A 10 -46.70 -46.56 53.75
N ALA A 11 -47.78 -45.80 53.90
CA ALA A 11 -48.08 -44.64 53.08
C ALA A 11 -47.06 -43.52 53.29
N VAL A 12 -46.57 -42.92 52.21
CA VAL A 12 -46.21 -41.50 52.15
C VAL A 12 -46.85 -40.92 50.90
N LEU A 13 -47.83 -40.08 51.15
CA LEU A 13 -48.57 -39.24 50.22
C LEU A 13 -47.81 -37.90 50.12
N LEU A 14 -47.48 -37.42 48.91
CA LEU A 14 -47.69 -36.00 48.57
C LEU A 14 -47.50 -35.70 47.07
N THR A 15 -48.59 -35.18 46.49
CA THR A 15 -48.71 -34.14 45.44
C THR A 15 -48.08 -34.36 44.06
N LEU A 16 -48.86 -34.63 43.01
CA LEU A 16 -49.72 -33.69 42.24
C LEU A 16 -48.91 -32.64 41.47
N VAL A 17 -48.59 -32.94 40.20
CA VAL A 17 -48.86 -32.01 39.08
C VAL A 17 -49.27 -32.85 37.87
N ILE A 18 -50.52 -32.64 37.45
CA ILE A 18 -51.02 -32.92 36.11
C ILE A 18 -50.18 -32.05 35.17
N VAL A 19 -49.24 -32.65 34.43
CA VAL A 19 -48.83 -32.07 33.15
C VAL A 19 -49.48 -32.96 32.12
N MET A 20 -50.66 -32.53 31.68
CA MET A 20 -50.99 -32.77 30.28
C MET A 20 -49.75 -32.32 29.50
N PRO A 21 -49.06 -33.17 28.73
CA PRO A 21 -48.65 -32.62 27.46
C PRO A 21 -50.00 -32.29 26.84
N THR A 22 -50.30 -31.01 26.74
CA THR A 22 -51.11 -30.54 25.64
C THR A 22 -50.71 -31.43 24.47
N PHE A 23 -51.66 -32.19 23.93
CA PHE A 23 -51.62 -32.36 22.50
C PHE A 23 -51.66 -30.92 22.00
N SER A 24 -50.47 -30.31 21.91
CA SER A 24 -50.16 -29.42 20.82
C SER A 24 -50.69 -30.24 19.66
N ALA A 25 -51.80 -29.78 19.10
CA ALA A 25 -52.06 -30.05 17.72
C ALA A 25 -50.68 -29.91 17.09
N PHE A 26 -50.10 -31.03 16.67
CA PHE A 26 -49.26 -30.97 15.51
C PHE A 26 -50.23 -30.39 14.49
N ALA A 27 -50.24 -29.06 14.41
CA ALA A 27 -50.14 -28.37 13.15
C ALA A 27 -48.98 -29.07 12.45
N GLY A 28 -49.28 -30.24 11.86
CA GLY A 28 -48.79 -30.48 10.54
C GLY A 28 -49.11 -29.17 9.86
N LYS A 29 -48.06 -28.42 9.51
CA LYS A 29 -48.20 -27.44 8.44
C LYS A 29 -49.09 -28.17 7.44
N GLU A 30 -50.33 -27.71 7.26
CA GLU A 30 -51.06 -28.02 6.05
C GLU A 30 -50.00 -27.73 5.01
N ARG A 31 -49.49 -28.81 4.39
CA ARG A 31 -48.54 -28.67 3.32
C ARG A 31 -49.36 -27.86 2.34
N ALA A 32 -49.05 -26.57 2.24
CA ALA A 32 -49.78 -25.67 1.37
C ALA A 32 -49.79 -26.39 0.04
N VAL A 33 -50.97 -26.89 -0.31
CA VAL A 33 -51.21 -27.52 -1.59
C VAL A 33 -50.67 -26.51 -2.58
N PRO A 34 -49.91 -26.90 -3.60
CA PRO A 34 -49.76 -26.00 -4.71
C PRO A 34 -51.18 -25.65 -5.14
N ASP A 35 -51.61 -24.43 -4.82
CA ASP A 35 -52.76 -23.84 -5.43
C ASP A 35 -52.51 -24.02 -6.91
N ILE A 36 -53.29 -24.87 -7.55
CA ILE A 36 -53.14 -25.06 -8.98
C ILE A 36 -53.37 -23.69 -9.57
N VAL A 37 -52.38 -23.15 -10.25
CA VAL A 37 -52.51 -21.88 -10.95
C VAL A 37 -52.59 -22.23 -12.42
N ILE A 38 -53.71 -21.85 -13.03
CA ILE A 38 -53.92 -22.00 -14.46
C ILE A 38 -53.52 -20.69 -15.12
N HIS A 39 -52.63 -20.80 -16.11
CA HIS A 39 -52.11 -19.69 -16.89
C HIS A 39 -52.89 -19.52 -18.20
N VAL A 40 -53.35 -18.31 -18.48
CA VAL A 40 -54.02 -17.91 -19.73
C VAL A 40 -53.15 -16.89 -20.44
N SER A 41 -52.80 -17.18 -21.69
CA SER A 41 -51.91 -16.33 -22.51
C SER A 41 -52.50 -15.94 -23.87
N THR A 42 -53.77 -16.23 -24.09
CA THR A 42 -54.50 -15.94 -25.34
C THR A 42 -55.81 -15.24 -25.04
N PHE A 43 -56.22 -14.35 -25.93
CA PHE A 43 -57.57 -13.79 -25.93
C PHE A 43 -58.61 -14.85 -26.29
N THR A 44 -59.89 -14.56 -26.11
CA THR A 44 -60.99 -15.51 -26.33
C THR A 44 -61.03 -16.09 -27.75
N ASP A 45 -60.54 -15.35 -28.75
CA ASP A 45 -60.46 -15.80 -30.14
C ASP A 45 -59.20 -16.63 -30.46
N GLY A 46 -58.36 -16.89 -29.44
CA GLY A 46 -57.11 -17.63 -29.54
C GLY A 46 -55.90 -16.81 -29.98
N SER A 47 -56.04 -15.49 -30.22
CA SER A 47 -54.90 -14.65 -30.59
C SER A 47 -54.01 -14.31 -29.39
N THR A 48 -52.72 -14.06 -29.64
CA THR A 48 -51.73 -13.65 -28.62
C THR A 48 -51.44 -12.15 -28.65
N SER A 49 -51.94 -11.43 -29.67
CA SER A 49 -51.81 -9.98 -29.82
C SER A 49 -52.97 -9.39 -30.63
N LYS A 50 -53.26 -8.11 -30.40
CA LYS A 50 -54.27 -7.30 -31.08
C LYS A 50 -53.70 -5.92 -31.42
N VAL A 51 -53.92 -5.44 -32.64
CA VAL A 51 -53.53 -4.08 -33.08
C VAL A 51 -54.81 -3.31 -33.37
N LEU A 52 -54.91 -2.12 -32.79
CA LEU A 52 -56.06 -1.24 -32.85
C LEU A 52 -55.66 0.05 -33.58
N ASP A 53 -56.38 0.37 -34.67
CA ASP A 53 -56.03 1.45 -35.59
C ASP A 53 -56.91 2.68 -35.38
N PHE A 54 -56.33 3.75 -34.82
CA PHE A 54 -57.03 5.01 -34.55
C PHE A 54 -56.74 6.03 -35.66
N GLN A 55 -57.71 6.27 -36.55
CA GLN A 55 -57.60 7.30 -37.59
C GLN A 55 -57.73 8.72 -37.03
N GLN A 56 -58.39 8.86 -35.88
CA GLN A 56 -58.55 10.06 -35.06
C GLN A 56 -58.77 9.61 -33.59
N GLY A 57 -58.88 10.53 -32.63
CA GLY A 57 -59.08 10.13 -31.23
C GLY A 57 -60.40 9.35 -30.99
N GLY A 58 -60.38 8.33 -30.11
CA GLY A 58 -61.51 7.43 -29.80
C GLY A 58 -61.16 6.23 -28.89
N THR A 59 -62.10 5.27 -28.76
CA THR A 59 -61.99 4.03 -27.93
C THR A 59 -62.45 2.77 -28.70
N ASP A 60 -61.82 1.61 -28.49
CA ASP A 60 -62.14 0.28 -29.08
C ASP A 60 -62.41 -0.78 -27.98
N ASP A 61 -63.43 -1.64 -28.14
CA ASP A 61 -63.88 -2.67 -27.16
C ASP A 61 -63.90 -4.12 -27.70
N SER A 62 -63.17 -4.40 -28.78
CA SER A 62 -63.28 -5.65 -29.54
C SER A 62 -62.52 -6.86 -28.97
N VAL A 63 -61.84 -6.72 -27.82
CA VAL A 63 -60.93 -7.73 -27.25
C VAL A 63 -61.48 -8.30 -25.93
N SER A 64 -61.37 -9.63 -25.69
CA SER A 64 -61.89 -10.30 -24.48
C SER A 64 -61.06 -11.50 -23.97
N VAL A 65 -61.32 -11.99 -22.74
CA VAL A 65 -60.71 -13.17 -22.07
C VAL A 65 -61.78 -14.03 -21.34
N ARG A 66 -61.56 -15.35 -21.15
CA ARG A 66 -62.54 -16.30 -20.54
C ARG A 66 -61.99 -17.10 -19.34
N LEU A 67 -62.79 -17.26 -18.26
CA LEU A 67 -62.39 -17.92 -16.98
C LEU A 67 -63.53 -18.76 -16.34
N PRO A 68 -63.25 -19.79 -15.50
CA PRO A 68 -64.30 -20.60 -14.86
C PRO A 68 -64.92 -19.88 -13.65
N ASN A 69 -66.20 -20.17 -13.37
CA ASN A 69 -66.89 -19.57 -12.23
C ASN A 69 -66.28 -20.04 -10.89
N GLY A 70 -66.21 -19.17 -9.89
CA GLY A 70 -65.55 -19.48 -8.61
C GLY A 70 -64.02 -19.55 -8.70
N ALA A 71 -63.43 -19.19 -9.85
CA ALA A 71 -62.00 -18.96 -9.96
C ALA A 71 -61.59 -17.68 -9.21
N VAL A 72 -60.34 -17.66 -8.76
CA VAL A 72 -59.72 -16.47 -8.17
C VAL A 72 -58.52 -16.08 -9.02
N VAL A 73 -58.58 -14.95 -9.71
CA VAL A 73 -57.47 -14.37 -10.47
C VAL A 73 -56.42 -13.83 -9.48
N LEU A 74 -55.20 -14.28 -9.64
CA LEU A 74 -54.06 -13.94 -8.78
C LEU A 74 -53.21 -12.83 -9.35
N SER A 75 -53.02 -12.86 -10.67
CA SER A 75 -52.25 -11.86 -11.39
C SER A 75 -52.82 -11.72 -12.79
N ALA A 76 -52.70 -10.51 -13.33
CA ALA A 76 -53.01 -10.23 -14.71
C ALA A 76 -52.03 -9.18 -15.23
N LYS A 77 -51.53 -9.40 -16.44
CA LYS A 77 -50.58 -8.54 -17.14
C LYS A 77 -51.00 -8.37 -18.59
N LEU A 78 -50.79 -7.18 -19.14
CA LEU A 78 -50.89 -6.91 -20.56
C LEU A 78 -49.89 -5.86 -21.04
N ASN A 79 -49.30 -6.06 -22.22
CA ASN A 79 -48.42 -5.07 -22.84
C ASN A 79 -49.18 -4.14 -23.79
N VAL A 80 -48.87 -2.84 -23.71
CA VAL A 80 -49.42 -1.77 -24.54
C VAL A 80 -48.28 -1.07 -25.29
N THR A 81 -48.28 -1.14 -26.62
CA THR A 81 -47.28 -0.48 -27.49
C THR A 81 -47.93 0.61 -28.34
N GLY A 82 -47.34 1.81 -28.36
CA GLY A 82 -47.71 2.87 -29.30
C GLY A 82 -46.93 2.76 -30.62
N LEU A 83 -47.63 2.78 -31.75
CA LEU A 83 -47.05 2.65 -33.10
C LEU A 83 -47.54 3.79 -34.00
N PRO A 84 -46.76 4.18 -35.03
CA PRO A 84 -47.23 5.20 -35.96
C PRO A 84 -48.44 4.70 -36.75
N LEU A 85 -49.34 5.61 -37.11
CA LEU A 85 -50.57 5.30 -37.86
C LEU A 85 -50.26 4.51 -39.12
N VAL A 86 -49.22 4.91 -39.84
CA VAL A 86 -48.62 4.19 -40.96
C VAL A 86 -47.16 3.91 -40.66
N GLU A 87 -46.63 2.81 -41.15
CA GLU A 87 -45.23 2.44 -40.94
C GLU A 87 -44.27 3.55 -41.41
N GLY A 88 -43.36 3.98 -40.53
CA GLY A 88 -42.44 5.10 -40.80
C GLY A 88 -43.06 6.51 -40.74
N GLY A 89 -44.35 6.64 -40.42
CA GLY A 89 -45.07 7.92 -40.33
C GLY A 89 -44.71 8.78 -39.12
N THR A 90 -45.27 9.99 -39.07
CA THR A 90 -45.06 10.97 -37.98
C THR A 90 -46.19 11.05 -36.96
N ASP A 91 -47.34 10.44 -37.26
CA ASP A 91 -48.52 10.43 -36.40
C ASP A 91 -48.47 9.23 -35.45
N TYR A 92 -48.22 9.53 -34.17
CA TYR A 92 -48.15 8.56 -33.08
C TYR A 92 -49.29 8.82 -32.09
N PRO A 93 -49.79 7.77 -31.43
CA PRO A 93 -50.88 7.90 -30.48
C PRO A 93 -50.44 8.80 -29.31
N TYR A 94 -51.39 9.61 -28.84
CA TYR A 94 -51.17 10.58 -27.77
C TYR A 94 -52.17 10.29 -26.65
N ASN A 95 -51.73 10.33 -25.40
CA ASN A 95 -52.55 10.04 -24.22
C ASN A 95 -53.30 8.70 -24.32
N VAL A 96 -52.55 7.58 -24.41
CA VAL A 96 -53.11 6.22 -24.57
C VAL A 96 -53.70 5.70 -23.25
N THR A 97 -54.83 4.99 -23.29
CA THR A 97 -55.51 4.41 -22.10
C THR A 97 -55.95 2.95 -22.29
N LEU A 98 -56.04 2.18 -21.20
CA LEU A 98 -56.61 0.81 -21.13
C LEU A 98 -57.59 0.72 -19.94
N ASP A 99 -58.80 0.22 -20.20
CA ASP A 99 -59.94 0.15 -19.26
C ASP A 99 -60.68 -1.20 -19.36
N LEU A 100 -61.00 -1.88 -18.26
CA LEU A 100 -61.69 -3.20 -18.22
C LEU A 100 -63.23 -3.11 -18.08
N ASN A 101 -63.74 -2.01 -17.54
CA ASN A 101 -65.15 -1.88 -17.13
C ASN A 101 -65.90 -0.75 -17.89
N GLY A 102 -65.17 0.02 -18.69
CA GLY A 102 -65.69 1.12 -19.50
C GLY A 102 -66.08 2.35 -18.68
N ALA A 103 -65.62 2.46 -17.44
CA ALA A 103 -65.89 3.55 -16.51
C ALA A 103 -64.58 4.17 -15.98
N PRO A 104 -64.45 5.51 -15.96
CA PRO A 104 -63.24 6.15 -15.44
C PRO A 104 -63.10 6.02 -13.92
N PRO A 105 -61.85 5.99 -13.40
CA PRO A 105 -60.59 6.09 -14.13
C PRO A 105 -60.16 4.76 -14.77
N ALA A 106 -59.52 4.84 -15.94
CA ALA A 106 -58.92 3.68 -16.60
C ALA A 106 -57.81 3.05 -15.76
N GLU A 107 -57.67 1.71 -15.83
CA GLU A 107 -56.62 0.96 -15.11
C GLU A 107 -55.20 1.37 -15.53
N TRP A 108 -54.99 1.94 -16.72
CA TRP A 108 -53.67 2.48 -17.11
C TRP A 108 -53.74 3.61 -18.14
N GLN A 109 -52.82 4.59 -18.04
CA GLN A 109 -52.71 5.72 -18.98
C GLN A 109 -51.26 6.19 -19.22
N PHE A 110 -50.89 6.54 -20.47
CA PHE A 110 -49.63 7.21 -20.83
C PHE A 110 -49.88 8.70 -21.14
N LYS A 111 -49.94 9.55 -20.10
CA LYS A 111 -50.34 10.96 -20.19
C LYS A 111 -49.63 11.83 -19.14
N GLY A 112 -49.29 13.08 -19.48
CA GLY A 112 -48.80 14.07 -18.52
C GLY A 112 -47.76 15.05 -19.07
N LYS A 113 -47.39 16.06 -18.27
CA LYS A 113 -46.40 17.08 -18.64
C LYS A 113 -45.04 16.43 -18.89
N GLY A 114 -44.50 16.63 -20.09
CA GLY A 114 -43.21 16.08 -20.51
C GLY A 114 -43.28 14.71 -21.20
N TYR A 115 -44.42 14.00 -21.27
CA TYR A 115 -44.47 12.65 -21.87
C TYR A 115 -44.57 12.60 -23.42
N GLY A 116 -44.96 13.69 -24.08
CA GLY A 116 -45.04 13.72 -25.54
C GLY A 116 -46.00 12.67 -26.12
N GLN A 117 -45.75 12.20 -27.34
CA GLN A 117 -46.51 11.12 -27.98
C GLN A 117 -45.89 9.76 -27.60
N MET A 118 -46.70 8.69 -27.48
CA MET A 118 -46.18 7.36 -27.15
C MET A 118 -45.45 6.79 -28.37
N GLY A 119 -44.13 6.70 -28.28
CA GLY A 119 -43.21 6.34 -29.37
C GLY A 119 -42.55 7.53 -30.06
N ARG A 120 -42.89 8.78 -29.70
CA ARG A 120 -42.25 10.00 -30.25
C ARG A 120 -42.25 11.19 -29.26
N GLN A 121 -41.07 11.71 -28.95
CA GLN A 121 -40.86 12.83 -28.04
C GLN A 121 -40.41 14.09 -28.79
N THR A 122 -41.03 15.22 -28.47
CA THR A 122 -40.75 16.55 -29.06
C THR A 122 -40.76 17.69 -28.04
N VAL A 123 -40.94 17.40 -26.74
CA VAL A 123 -40.97 18.40 -25.67
C VAL A 123 -40.00 18.04 -24.54
N PHE A 124 -39.46 19.06 -23.87
CA PHE A 124 -38.61 18.91 -22.68
C PHE A 124 -39.45 18.58 -21.44
N THR A 125 -38.80 18.28 -20.31
CA THR A 125 -39.47 17.96 -19.03
C THR A 125 -40.43 19.06 -18.55
N ASN A 126 -40.13 20.31 -18.88
CA ASN A 126 -41.00 21.46 -18.58
C ASN A 126 -42.16 21.65 -19.58
N GLY A 127 -42.29 20.77 -20.59
CA GLY A 127 -43.29 20.83 -21.65
C GLY A 127 -42.99 21.81 -22.79
N ALA A 128 -41.87 22.54 -22.72
CA ALA A 128 -41.47 23.47 -23.79
C ALA A 128 -40.80 22.72 -24.95
N THR A 129 -40.71 23.36 -26.11
CA THR A 129 -40.00 22.84 -27.29
C THR A 129 -38.56 23.33 -27.41
N ASN A 130 -38.15 24.35 -26.62
CA ASN A 130 -36.81 24.95 -26.57
C ASN A 130 -36.40 25.30 -25.12
N VAL A 131 -35.10 25.29 -24.77
CA VAL A 131 -34.55 25.61 -23.43
C VAL A 131 -33.26 26.45 -23.52
N ASN A 132 -33.09 27.46 -22.65
CA ASN A 132 -31.87 28.30 -22.56
C ASN A 132 -31.19 28.11 -21.20
N LEU A 133 -29.86 27.90 -21.18
CA LEU A 133 -29.06 27.57 -19.99
C LEU A 133 -27.96 28.63 -19.76
N SER A 134 -27.91 29.21 -18.56
CA SER A 134 -26.97 30.28 -18.17
C SER A 134 -25.69 29.74 -17.53
N LEU A 135 -24.52 30.32 -17.83
CA LEU A 135 -23.20 29.89 -17.34
C LEU A 135 -22.58 30.90 -16.35
N PRO A 136 -22.01 30.47 -15.21
CA PRO A 136 -21.46 31.36 -14.17
C PRO A 136 -20.27 32.25 -14.60
N LEU A 137 -20.03 33.33 -13.85
CA LEU A 137 -18.87 34.23 -14.00
C LEU A 137 -17.56 33.46 -13.71
N LYS A 138 -16.60 33.53 -14.66
CA LYS A 138 -15.37 32.70 -14.79
C LYS A 138 -15.53 31.32 -15.45
N GLY A 139 -16.70 31.05 -16.03
CA GLY A 139 -17.01 29.72 -16.52
C GLY A 139 -17.47 28.79 -15.41
N GLY A 140 -18.12 27.71 -15.79
CA GLY A 140 -18.78 26.76 -14.90
C GLY A 140 -19.76 25.90 -15.68
N THR A 141 -20.62 25.18 -14.96
CA THR A 141 -21.57 24.22 -15.53
C THR A 141 -23.01 24.59 -15.13
N ASN A 142 -23.98 24.49 -16.05
CA ASN A 142 -25.42 24.55 -15.76
C ASN A 142 -26.12 23.30 -16.27
N SER A 143 -26.77 22.59 -15.35
CA SER A 143 -27.37 21.27 -15.57
C SER A 143 -28.90 21.25 -15.40
N THR A 144 -29.58 22.39 -15.61
CA THR A 144 -31.03 22.51 -15.37
C THR A 144 -31.92 22.05 -16.53
N GLY A 145 -31.34 21.75 -17.71
CA GLY A 145 -32.08 21.20 -18.84
C GLY A 145 -32.30 19.69 -18.71
N ALA A 146 -33.46 19.17 -19.11
CA ALA A 146 -33.69 17.73 -19.14
C ALA A 146 -34.78 17.29 -20.13
N ILE A 147 -34.69 16.04 -20.61
CA ILE A 147 -35.67 15.39 -21.51
C ILE A 147 -36.27 14.18 -20.82
N ARG A 148 -37.60 14.05 -20.81
CA ARG A 148 -38.27 12.88 -20.26
C ARG A 148 -38.45 11.80 -21.32
N LEU A 149 -37.96 10.60 -21.08
CA LEU A 149 -38.22 9.43 -21.91
C LEU A 149 -38.71 8.27 -21.05
N PRO A 150 -39.59 7.40 -21.56
CA PRO A 150 -39.96 6.19 -20.84
C PRO A 150 -38.73 5.34 -20.56
N LEU A 151 -38.65 4.80 -19.35
CA LEU A 151 -37.55 3.93 -18.97
C LEU A 151 -37.60 2.65 -19.81
N GLY A 152 -36.48 2.25 -20.41
CA GLY A 152 -36.41 1.09 -21.29
C GLY A 152 -36.88 1.34 -22.72
N ALA A 153 -37.19 2.59 -23.09
CA ALA A 153 -37.40 2.94 -24.49
C ALA A 153 -36.12 2.73 -25.31
N THR A 154 -36.26 2.24 -26.55
CA THR A 154 -35.16 2.17 -27.53
C THR A 154 -35.33 3.28 -28.55
N VAL A 155 -34.40 4.23 -28.59
CA VAL A 155 -34.44 5.37 -29.51
C VAL A 155 -34.02 4.92 -30.90
N THR A 156 -34.90 5.09 -31.87
CA THR A 156 -34.64 4.73 -33.28
C THR A 156 -34.05 5.90 -34.07
N SER A 157 -34.35 7.14 -33.67
CA SER A 157 -33.78 8.35 -34.27
C SER A 157 -33.93 9.55 -33.33
N ALA A 158 -32.86 10.32 -33.14
CA ALA A 158 -32.86 11.55 -32.34
C ALA A 158 -32.08 12.70 -32.99
N LYS A 159 -32.60 13.93 -32.87
CA LYS A 159 -31.96 15.18 -33.34
C LYS A 159 -32.21 16.35 -32.36
N MET A 160 -31.22 17.23 -32.19
CA MET A 160 -31.28 18.48 -31.41
C MET A 160 -30.23 19.49 -31.91
N ASN A 161 -30.51 20.79 -31.80
CA ASN A 161 -29.59 21.88 -32.14
C ASN A 161 -29.10 22.66 -30.90
N ILE A 162 -27.86 23.17 -30.95
CA ILE A 162 -27.15 23.96 -29.91
C ILE A 162 -26.78 25.34 -30.49
N THR A 163 -26.97 26.45 -29.75
CA THR A 163 -26.67 27.83 -30.22
C THR A 163 -26.09 28.74 -29.10
N ASN A 164 -25.10 29.61 -29.38
CA ASN A 164 -24.45 30.54 -28.41
C ASN A 164 -25.17 31.91 -28.30
N LEU A 165 -25.18 32.52 -27.10
CA LEU A 165 -25.71 33.86 -26.86
C LEU A 165 -24.83 34.87 -26.03
N ARG A 166 -23.61 34.59 -25.49
CA ARG A 166 -22.68 35.63 -24.89
C ARG A 166 -21.35 35.16 -24.27
N GLY A 167 -20.33 36.05 -24.21
CA GLY A 167 -19.05 35.91 -23.50
C GLY A 167 -18.82 36.94 -22.37
N GLY A 168 -18.13 36.53 -21.30
CA GLY A 168 -17.69 37.40 -20.19
C GLY A 168 -16.73 36.65 -19.25
N GLY A 169 -15.44 37.00 -19.24
CA GLY A 169 -14.44 36.39 -18.36
C GLY A 169 -14.17 37.30 -17.15
N GLY A 170 -14.26 36.74 -15.93
CA GLY A 170 -13.68 37.35 -14.74
C GLY A 170 -12.21 36.93 -14.64
N GLY A 171 -11.29 37.83 -14.96
CA GLY A 171 -9.86 37.51 -15.01
C GLY A 171 -8.96 38.71 -15.33
N GLY A 172 -9.41 39.92 -15.03
CA GLY A 172 -8.62 41.14 -15.19
C GLY A 172 -8.49 41.91 -13.88
N ARG A 173 -7.67 42.96 -13.92
CA ARG A 173 -7.52 43.92 -12.83
C ARG A 173 -8.33 45.17 -13.14
N ILE A 174 -9.06 45.71 -12.19
CA ILE A 174 -9.88 46.93 -12.35
C ILE A 174 -9.40 48.02 -11.39
N ALA A 175 -9.45 49.26 -11.84
CA ALA A 175 -9.18 50.43 -11.01
C ALA A 175 -10.51 51.02 -10.55
N ILE A 176 -10.67 51.22 -9.25
CA ILE A 176 -11.80 51.95 -8.65
C ILE A 176 -11.24 53.27 -8.14
N GLU A 177 -11.51 54.33 -8.89
CA GLU A 177 -10.96 55.65 -8.63
C GLU A 177 -11.80 56.38 -7.57
N CYS A 178 -11.12 56.97 -6.58
CA CYS A 178 -11.71 57.80 -5.54
C CYS A 178 -10.64 58.70 -4.90
N ALA A 179 -10.87 60.00 -4.78
CA ALA A 179 -9.88 60.92 -4.22
C ALA A 179 -9.42 60.58 -2.79
N GLN A 180 -8.18 60.96 -2.46
CA GLN A 180 -7.52 60.60 -1.19
C GLN A 180 -8.24 61.15 0.05
N ASN A 181 -8.91 62.30 -0.08
CA ASN A 181 -9.68 62.94 0.99
C ASN A 181 -11.20 62.88 0.72
N SER A 182 -11.64 62.04 -0.23
CA SER A 182 -13.04 61.94 -0.59
C SER A 182 -13.87 61.44 0.59
N ARG A 183 -15.04 62.03 0.78
CA ARG A 183 -15.99 61.60 1.82
C ARG A 183 -16.69 60.29 1.48
N ALA A 184 -16.41 59.71 0.32
CA ALA A 184 -16.71 58.32 0.06
C ALA A 184 -15.86 57.39 0.94
N ARG A 185 -14.64 57.82 1.37
CA ARG A 185 -13.73 57.00 2.20
C ARG A 185 -14.03 57.04 3.71
N ASP A 186 -14.66 56.00 4.26
CA ASP A 186 -14.78 55.79 5.72
C ASP A 186 -14.18 54.44 6.13
N THR A 187 -13.21 54.49 7.06
CA THR A 187 -12.42 53.33 7.54
C THR A 187 -13.23 52.33 8.39
N GLN A 188 -14.49 52.63 8.70
CA GLN A 188 -15.35 51.80 9.57
C GLN A 188 -16.28 50.83 8.82
N GLY A 189 -16.09 50.61 7.51
CA GLY A 189 -16.77 49.54 6.77
C GLY A 189 -18.15 49.87 6.20
N ASN A 190 -18.43 51.17 5.97
CA ASN A 190 -19.66 51.67 5.36
C ASN A 190 -19.40 52.52 4.10
N ASP A 191 -18.37 52.18 3.32
CA ASP A 191 -17.86 52.97 2.20
C ASP A 191 -18.24 52.33 0.83
N PRO A 192 -18.72 53.11 -0.16
CA PRO A 192 -19.18 52.55 -1.44
C PRO A 192 -18.03 52.01 -2.27
N VAL A 193 -16.83 52.58 -2.16
CA VAL A 193 -15.62 52.18 -2.89
C VAL A 193 -15.16 50.82 -2.42
N TYR A 194 -15.09 50.59 -1.10
CA TYR A 194 -14.81 49.25 -0.57
C TYR A 194 -15.96 48.27 -0.85
N SER A 195 -17.21 48.74 -0.97
CA SER A 195 -18.34 47.88 -1.36
C SER A 195 -18.22 47.43 -2.81
N ILE A 196 -17.83 48.32 -3.73
CA ILE A 196 -17.54 47.96 -5.13
C ILE A 196 -16.31 47.06 -5.19
N GLN A 197 -15.25 47.36 -4.43
CA GLN A 197 -14.05 46.55 -4.39
C GLN A 197 -14.36 45.13 -3.90
N ALA A 198 -15.06 45.01 -2.77
CA ALA A 198 -15.48 43.73 -2.22
C ALA A 198 -16.42 42.99 -3.18
N LEU A 199 -17.34 43.70 -3.85
CA LEU A 199 -18.22 43.09 -4.84
C LEU A 199 -17.41 42.58 -6.05
N ALA A 200 -16.54 43.38 -6.63
CA ALA A 200 -15.70 42.98 -7.75
C ALA A 200 -14.78 41.80 -7.39
N GLN A 201 -14.16 41.84 -6.22
CA GLN A 201 -13.29 40.78 -5.70
C GLN A 201 -14.07 39.50 -5.35
N ALA A 202 -15.29 39.62 -4.81
CA ALA A 202 -16.16 38.47 -4.57
C ALA A 202 -16.53 37.74 -5.87
N TYR A 203 -16.60 38.49 -6.98
CA TYR A 203 -16.80 37.94 -8.32
C TYR A 203 -15.48 37.76 -9.09
N GLY A 204 -14.37 37.86 -8.35
CA GLY A 204 -13.06 37.39 -8.71
C GLY A 204 -12.28 38.25 -9.69
N TRP A 205 -12.56 39.56 -9.70
CA TRP A 205 -11.67 40.57 -10.27
C TRP A 205 -10.61 40.98 -9.24
N GLU A 206 -9.39 41.25 -9.70
CA GLU A 206 -8.47 42.05 -8.88
C GLU A 206 -8.95 43.49 -8.93
N ALA A 207 -9.17 44.13 -7.78
CA ALA A 207 -9.70 45.49 -7.73
C ALA A 207 -8.83 46.35 -6.83
N ASP A 208 -8.20 47.36 -7.42
CA ASP A 208 -7.34 48.31 -6.74
C ASP A 208 -8.10 49.62 -6.53
N ILE A 209 -8.10 50.12 -5.28
CA ILE A 209 -8.62 51.45 -4.98
C ILE A 209 -7.48 52.43 -5.21
N VAL A 210 -7.68 53.32 -6.18
CA VAL A 210 -6.65 54.25 -6.68
C VAL A 210 -7.10 55.70 -6.48
N VAL A 211 -6.15 56.63 -6.50
CA VAL A 211 -6.43 58.06 -6.65
C VAL A 211 -6.06 58.50 -8.06
N GLY A 212 -6.58 59.64 -8.53
CA GLY A 212 -6.36 60.07 -9.92
C GLY A 212 -4.89 60.05 -10.40
N THR A 213 -3.92 60.37 -9.54
CA THR A 213 -2.48 60.32 -9.89
C THR A 213 -1.90 58.92 -10.09
N ASP A 214 -2.61 57.85 -9.68
CA ASP A 214 -2.14 56.47 -9.90
C ASP A 214 -2.55 55.94 -11.30
N ILE A 215 -3.37 56.70 -12.03
CA ILE A 215 -3.95 56.33 -13.33
C ILE A 215 -3.93 57.51 -14.32
N ASP A 216 -3.07 58.50 -14.12
CA ASP A 216 -3.00 59.71 -14.96
C ASP A 216 -2.14 59.54 -16.22
N THR A 217 -1.52 58.36 -16.41
CA THR A 217 -0.79 57.99 -17.63
C THR A 217 -1.37 56.77 -18.36
N GLN A 218 -1.06 56.64 -19.66
CA GLN A 218 -1.46 55.46 -20.46
C GLN A 218 -0.83 54.15 -19.94
N GLU A 219 0.40 54.22 -19.43
CA GLU A 219 1.12 53.03 -18.94
C GLU A 219 0.52 52.51 -17.63
N GLU A 220 0.03 53.40 -16.77
CA GLU A 220 -0.69 53.02 -15.57
C GLU A 220 -2.05 52.43 -15.90
N LEU A 221 -2.82 53.07 -16.79
CA LEU A 221 -4.12 52.58 -17.22
C LEU A 221 -4.03 51.22 -17.93
N ALA A 222 -2.96 50.95 -18.67
CA ALA A 222 -2.74 49.68 -19.35
C ALA A 222 -2.66 48.46 -18.41
N LYS A 223 -2.46 48.67 -17.10
CA LYS A 223 -2.48 47.60 -16.08
C LYS A 223 -3.90 47.10 -15.79
N TYR A 224 -4.92 47.87 -16.18
CA TYR A 224 -6.30 47.62 -15.85
C TYR A 224 -7.12 47.25 -17.08
N ALA A 225 -8.18 46.46 -16.89
CA ALA A 225 -9.16 46.15 -17.93
C ALA A 225 -10.24 47.22 -18.03
N MET A 226 -10.54 47.90 -16.92
CA MET A 226 -11.43 49.05 -16.87
C MET A 226 -11.11 49.97 -15.70
N VAL A 227 -11.68 51.18 -15.79
CA VAL A 227 -11.78 52.13 -14.68
C VAL A 227 -13.24 52.31 -14.29
N ILE A 228 -13.52 52.26 -12.98
CA ILE A 228 -14.80 52.63 -12.39
C ILE A 228 -14.60 53.95 -11.65
N ALA A 229 -15.43 54.95 -11.96
CA ALA A 229 -15.39 56.25 -11.30
C ALA A 229 -16.79 56.76 -10.96
N GLY A 230 -16.86 57.60 -9.92
CA GLY A 230 -18.09 58.24 -9.44
C GLY A 230 -17.74 59.47 -8.61
N ASP A 231 -18.74 60.23 -8.15
CA ASP A 231 -18.53 61.41 -7.29
C ASP A 231 -19.19 61.21 -5.92
N ALA A 232 -18.46 61.50 -4.84
CA ALA A 232 -18.96 61.40 -3.47
C ALA A 232 -19.88 62.58 -3.06
N GLY A 233 -19.94 63.65 -3.85
CA GLY A 233 -20.70 64.87 -3.64
C GLY A 233 -19.90 66.01 -2.96
N PHE A 234 -20.22 67.26 -3.32
CA PHE A 234 -19.62 68.55 -2.91
C PHE A 234 -18.10 68.54 -2.65
N ASN A 235 -17.36 69.03 -3.66
CA ASN A 235 -15.90 69.26 -3.70
C ASN A 235 -15.02 68.00 -3.80
N ASP A 236 -15.30 67.13 -4.76
CA ASP A 236 -14.37 66.10 -5.23
C ASP A 236 -13.87 66.47 -6.64
N ASP A 237 -12.75 67.20 -6.71
CA ASP A 237 -12.27 67.89 -7.93
C ASP A 237 -11.09 67.18 -8.64
N ASP A 238 -10.79 65.92 -8.31
CA ASP A 238 -9.57 65.28 -8.83
C ASP A 238 -9.74 64.53 -10.17
N HIS A 239 -10.94 64.39 -10.72
CA HIS A 239 -11.14 63.76 -12.04
C HIS A 239 -10.30 64.41 -13.16
N SER A 240 -10.04 65.72 -13.05
CA SER A 240 -9.20 66.47 -13.99
C SER A 240 -7.75 65.99 -14.06
N THR A 241 -7.29 65.21 -13.07
CA THR A 241 -5.93 64.68 -13.02
C THR A 241 -5.70 63.57 -14.05
N PHE A 242 -6.71 62.74 -14.35
CA PHE A 242 -6.56 61.56 -15.21
C PHE A 242 -7.47 61.55 -16.45
N ASP A 243 -8.43 62.47 -16.57
CA ASP A 243 -9.49 62.43 -17.58
C ASP A 243 -9.00 62.32 -19.04
N LYS A 244 -7.91 63.02 -19.39
CA LYS A 244 -7.32 62.99 -20.73
C LYS A 244 -6.66 61.65 -21.05
N ALA A 245 -6.00 61.05 -20.06
CA ALA A 245 -5.43 59.72 -20.22
C ALA A 245 -6.55 58.67 -20.34
N LEU A 246 -7.60 58.79 -19.53
CA LEU A 246 -8.77 57.93 -19.61
C LEU A 246 -9.42 57.97 -21.00
N ASP A 247 -9.68 59.15 -21.56
CA ASP A 247 -10.30 59.30 -22.88
C ASP A 247 -9.51 58.59 -23.98
N THR A 248 -8.21 58.86 -24.02
CA THR A 248 -7.31 58.22 -25.00
C THR A 248 -7.30 56.70 -24.83
N TRP A 249 -7.27 56.22 -23.59
CA TRP A 249 -7.17 54.80 -23.31
C TRP A 249 -8.46 54.04 -23.64
N VAL A 250 -9.62 54.60 -23.30
CA VAL A 250 -10.94 54.01 -23.61
C VAL A 250 -11.14 53.91 -25.12
N GLN A 251 -10.82 54.96 -25.89
CA GLN A 251 -10.95 54.91 -27.35
C GLN A 251 -10.08 53.79 -27.99
N ASN A 252 -9.00 53.38 -27.32
CA ASN A 252 -8.09 52.34 -27.76
C ASN A 252 -8.40 50.94 -27.20
N GLY A 253 -9.55 50.75 -26.53
CA GLY A 253 -9.99 49.43 -26.07
C GLY A 253 -10.21 49.32 -24.57
N GLY A 254 -9.89 50.37 -23.79
CA GLY A 254 -10.17 50.40 -22.36
C GLY A 254 -11.67 50.39 -22.04
N GLY A 255 -12.04 49.74 -20.94
CA GLY A 255 -13.41 49.77 -20.40
C GLY A 255 -13.62 50.94 -19.43
N PHE A 256 -14.82 51.53 -19.43
CA PHE A 256 -15.17 52.56 -18.45
C PHE A 256 -16.58 52.39 -17.89
N VAL A 257 -16.73 52.52 -16.56
CA VAL A 257 -18.03 52.52 -15.89
C VAL A 257 -18.15 53.79 -15.02
N GLY A 258 -19.07 54.67 -15.39
CA GLY A 258 -19.43 55.86 -14.60
C GLY A 258 -20.66 55.63 -13.72
N LEU A 259 -20.57 56.00 -12.45
CA LEU A 259 -21.63 55.77 -11.45
C LEU A 259 -22.23 57.07 -10.90
N GLY A 260 -23.56 57.12 -10.79
CA GLY A 260 -24.33 58.12 -10.03
C GLY A 260 -23.94 59.57 -10.36
N TRP A 261 -23.57 60.33 -9.32
CA TRP A 261 -23.23 61.76 -9.36
C TRP A 261 -22.09 62.13 -10.31
N ILE A 262 -21.44 61.18 -11.00
CA ILE A 262 -20.45 61.49 -12.03
C ILE A 262 -20.99 62.44 -13.13
N VAL A 263 -22.31 62.40 -13.40
CA VAL A 263 -22.95 63.32 -14.36
C VAL A 263 -23.08 64.75 -13.85
N TYR A 264 -23.01 64.95 -12.52
CA TYR A 264 -22.98 66.26 -11.87
C TYR A 264 -21.59 66.88 -11.90
N SER A 265 -20.55 66.12 -11.58
CA SER A 265 -19.15 66.61 -11.52
C SER A 265 -18.48 66.71 -12.89
N THR A 266 -19.01 66.04 -13.92
CA THR A 266 -18.41 66.09 -15.26
C THR A 266 -18.77 67.39 -16.00
N THR A 267 -17.76 68.23 -16.24
CA THR A 267 -17.91 69.49 -16.98
C THR A 267 -17.84 69.29 -18.50
N ALA A 268 -18.50 70.17 -19.27
CA ALA A 268 -18.47 70.11 -20.74
C ALA A 268 -17.02 70.21 -21.27
N GLY A 269 -16.70 69.33 -22.21
CA GLY A 269 -15.42 69.36 -22.95
C GLY A 269 -14.23 68.69 -22.26
N THR A 270 -14.42 68.04 -21.12
CA THR A 270 -13.39 67.22 -20.43
C THR A 270 -13.24 65.84 -21.06
N GLY A 271 -12.12 65.15 -20.80
CA GLY A 271 -11.92 63.76 -21.24
C GLY A 271 -12.97 62.82 -20.64
N MET A 272 -13.37 63.07 -19.39
CA MET A 272 -14.43 62.35 -18.69
C MET A 272 -15.78 62.54 -19.37
N ASN A 273 -16.09 63.77 -19.81
CA ASN A 273 -17.27 64.02 -20.63
C ASN A 273 -17.20 63.18 -21.89
N SER A 274 -16.07 63.13 -22.62
CA SER A 274 -15.94 62.41 -23.89
C SER A 274 -16.27 60.92 -23.79
N VAL A 275 -15.89 60.24 -22.70
CA VAL A 275 -16.09 58.79 -22.54
C VAL A 275 -17.46 58.37 -22.01
N LEU A 276 -18.20 59.24 -21.34
CA LEU A 276 -19.53 58.88 -20.83
C LEU A 276 -20.54 58.69 -21.98
N PRO A 277 -21.42 57.65 -21.91
CA PRO A 277 -22.44 57.39 -22.93
C PRO A 277 -23.65 58.35 -22.81
N VAL A 278 -23.60 59.29 -21.86
CA VAL A 278 -24.66 60.25 -21.53
C VAL A 278 -24.21 61.69 -21.78
N VAL A 279 -25.16 62.59 -22.03
CA VAL A 279 -24.86 64.00 -22.34
C VAL A 279 -24.70 64.80 -21.04
N THR A 280 -23.49 65.31 -20.77
CA THR A 280 -23.15 66.18 -19.63
C THR A 280 -22.56 67.53 -20.08
N PRO A 281 -22.63 68.60 -19.28
CA PRO A 281 -23.30 68.70 -17.97
C PRO A 281 -24.83 68.76 -18.13
N GLY A 282 -25.53 68.37 -17.08
CA GLY A 282 -26.99 68.42 -17.01
C GLY A 282 -27.57 67.12 -16.49
N TYR A 283 -28.04 67.15 -15.25
CA TYR A 283 -28.57 65.99 -14.54
C TYR A 283 -29.93 66.32 -13.93
N SER A 284 -30.70 65.29 -13.64
CA SER A 284 -31.93 65.29 -12.85
C SER A 284 -31.99 63.97 -12.08
N TYR A 285 -32.88 63.88 -11.09
CA TYR A 285 -33.00 62.67 -10.28
C TYR A 285 -34.45 62.35 -9.93
N ASP A 286 -34.73 61.06 -9.80
CA ASP A 286 -35.93 60.54 -9.17
C ASP A 286 -35.59 60.03 -7.77
N SER A 287 -36.38 60.41 -6.76
CA SER A 287 -36.15 60.04 -5.35
C SER A 287 -36.87 58.76 -4.91
N SER A 288 -37.78 58.24 -5.74
CA SER A 288 -38.50 56.99 -5.48
C SER A 288 -39.15 56.48 -6.77
N GLY A 289 -39.59 55.23 -6.78
CA GLY A 289 -40.25 54.59 -7.92
C GLY A 289 -39.51 53.33 -8.39
N THR A 290 -39.86 52.81 -9.56
CA THR A 290 -39.25 51.60 -10.13
C THR A 290 -38.34 51.95 -11.30
N ILE A 291 -37.10 51.44 -11.27
CA ILE A 291 -36.22 51.38 -12.43
C ILE A 291 -36.69 50.20 -13.29
N THR A 292 -37.06 50.51 -14.53
CA THR A 292 -37.60 49.52 -15.46
C THR A 292 -36.54 49.08 -16.43
N ILE A 293 -36.29 47.78 -16.48
CA ILE A 293 -35.40 47.12 -17.43
C ILE A 293 -36.13 46.97 -18.76
N THR A 294 -35.74 47.78 -19.74
CA THR A 294 -36.41 47.85 -21.04
C THR A 294 -35.95 46.79 -22.02
N ASP A 295 -34.75 46.25 -21.82
CA ASP A 295 -34.25 45.11 -22.58
C ASP A 295 -33.71 44.05 -21.62
N LYS A 296 -34.55 43.08 -21.25
CA LYS A 296 -34.19 42.01 -20.30
C LYS A 296 -33.20 40.99 -20.88
N ASN A 297 -32.96 41.06 -22.20
CA ASN A 297 -32.05 40.17 -22.90
C ASN A 297 -30.71 40.87 -23.21
N HIS A 298 -30.55 42.15 -22.90
CA HIS A 298 -29.28 42.85 -23.08
C HIS A 298 -28.20 42.43 -22.07
N GLU A 299 -26.94 42.64 -22.44
CA GLU A 299 -25.71 42.14 -21.79
C GLU A 299 -25.56 42.70 -20.39
N LEU A 300 -26.08 43.91 -20.20
CA LEU A 300 -26.07 44.68 -18.97
C LEU A 300 -27.18 44.29 -18.01
N THR A 301 -28.26 43.70 -18.50
CA THR A 301 -29.53 43.59 -17.78
C THR A 301 -30.07 42.17 -17.74
N VAL A 302 -29.33 41.22 -18.30
CA VAL A 302 -29.65 39.81 -18.19
C VAL A 302 -29.55 39.38 -16.72
N GLY A 303 -30.60 38.72 -16.21
CA GLY A 303 -30.72 38.38 -14.79
C GLY A 303 -31.00 39.58 -13.86
N VAL A 304 -31.27 40.76 -14.42
CA VAL A 304 -31.69 41.96 -13.68
C VAL A 304 -33.19 42.15 -13.90
N ASN A 305 -33.96 42.10 -12.83
CA ASN A 305 -35.39 42.43 -12.85
C ASN A 305 -35.59 43.90 -12.56
N ASP A 306 -36.81 44.40 -12.80
CA ASP A 306 -37.21 45.75 -12.41
C ASP A 306 -37.05 45.91 -10.89
N PHE A 307 -36.45 47.02 -10.44
CA PHE A 307 -36.12 47.21 -9.03
C PHE A 307 -36.35 48.64 -8.56
N SER A 308 -36.61 48.78 -7.25
CA SER A 308 -36.98 50.07 -6.68
C SER A 308 -35.78 51.00 -6.55
N VAL A 309 -36.02 52.28 -6.78
CA VAL A 309 -35.09 53.34 -6.42
C VAL A 309 -34.99 53.38 -4.90
N GLN A 310 -33.82 53.03 -4.38
CA GLN A 310 -33.56 52.95 -2.93
C GLN A 310 -33.26 54.33 -2.31
N GLN A 311 -32.79 55.30 -3.11
CA GLN A 311 -32.57 56.67 -2.64
C GLN A 311 -32.71 57.71 -3.75
N TYR A 312 -31.73 57.79 -4.66
CA TYR A 312 -31.82 58.60 -5.87
C TYR A 312 -31.42 57.74 -7.07
N CYS A 313 -32.08 57.96 -8.19
CA CYS A 313 -31.65 57.51 -9.50
C CYS A 313 -31.42 58.74 -10.37
N GLU A 314 -30.17 59.02 -10.65
CA GLU A 314 -29.78 60.13 -11.51
C GLU A 314 -29.81 59.74 -12.97
N TYR A 315 -30.17 60.70 -13.79
CA TYR A 315 -30.14 60.54 -15.23
C TYR A 315 -29.78 61.88 -15.89
N PRO A 316 -29.16 61.84 -17.08
CA PRO A 316 -28.85 63.04 -17.83
C PRO A 316 -30.14 63.76 -18.23
N SER A 317 -30.24 65.04 -17.90
CA SER A 317 -31.38 65.88 -18.30
C SER A 317 -31.51 65.99 -19.83
N ASN A 318 -30.38 65.83 -20.53
CA ASN A 318 -30.27 65.95 -21.99
C ASN A 318 -30.22 64.59 -22.71
N GLY A 319 -30.43 63.48 -22.00
CA GLY A 319 -30.47 62.14 -22.58
C GLY A 319 -29.10 61.53 -22.87
N ILE A 320 -29.08 60.51 -23.72
CA ILE A 320 -27.88 59.74 -24.07
C ILE A 320 -27.19 60.31 -25.32
N LYS A 321 -25.88 60.07 -25.46
CA LYS A 321 -25.12 60.55 -26.63
C LYS A 321 -25.49 59.82 -27.91
N ASN A 322 -25.24 60.48 -29.04
CA ASN A 322 -25.46 59.88 -30.35
C ASN A 322 -24.54 58.66 -30.56
N GLY A 323 -25.13 57.51 -30.87
CA GLY A 323 -24.43 56.22 -30.97
C GLY A 323 -24.45 55.39 -29.68
N ALA A 324 -24.87 55.96 -28.55
CA ALA A 324 -25.12 55.20 -27.32
C ALA A 324 -26.54 54.60 -27.32
N SER A 325 -26.75 53.58 -26.49
CA SER A 325 -28.04 52.90 -26.30
C SER A 325 -28.39 52.77 -24.81
N SER A 326 -29.68 52.70 -24.48
CA SER A 326 -30.14 52.54 -23.10
C SER A 326 -30.88 51.22 -22.89
N VAL A 327 -30.75 50.66 -21.69
CA VAL A 327 -31.29 49.34 -21.33
C VAL A 327 -32.16 49.38 -20.08
N ALA A 328 -32.16 50.51 -19.37
CA ALA A 328 -33.08 50.77 -18.28
C ALA A 328 -33.44 52.25 -18.18
N ASN A 329 -34.67 52.48 -17.75
CA ASN A 329 -35.22 53.81 -17.52
C ASN A 329 -35.48 54.03 -16.03
N ALA A 330 -35.22 55.26 -15.57
CA ALA A 330 -35.65 55.76 -14.28
C ALA A 330 -37.18 55.83 -14.19
N PRO A 331 -37.75 55.99 -12.98
CA PRO A 331 -39.20 56.12 -12.79
C PRO A 331 -39.87 57.19 -13.66
N SER A 332 -39.17 58.29 -13.94
CA SER A 332 -39.58 59.35 -14.87
C SER A 332 -39.64 58.92 -16.35
N GLY A 333 -39.28 57.67 -16.67
CA GLY A 333 -39.19 57.12 -18.01
C GLY A 333 -37.93 57.50 -18.77
N ARG A 334 -37.00 58.24 -18.14
CA ARG A 334 -35.76 58.72 -18.77
C ARG A 334 -34.64 57.69 -18.64
N PRO A 335 -33.73 57.57 -19.63
CA PRO A 335 -32.62 56.62 -19.57
C PRO A 335 -31.72 56.85 -18.35
N CYS A 336 -31.57 55.83 -17.51
CA CYS A 336 -30.68 55.86 -16.36
C CYS A 336 -29.58 54.80 -16.41
N VAL A 337 -29.68 53.82 -17.31
CA VAL A 337 -28.57 52.93 -17.64
C VAL A 337 -28.33 52.98 -19.13
N ALA A 338 -27.15 53.45 -19.51
CA ALA A 338 -26.77 53.66 -20.89
C ALA A 338 -25.38 53.08 -21.16
N TRP A 339 -25.14 52.70 -22.40
CA TRP A 339 -23.89 52.09 -22.82
C TRP A 339 -23.49 52.52 -24.23
N TRP A 340 -22.21 52.41 -24.53
CA TRP A 340 -21.65 52.85 -25.79
C TRP A 340 -20.38 52.07 -26.15
N ASN A 341 -20.30 51.58 -27.39
CA ASN A 341 -19.04 51.16 -27.99
C ASN A 341 -18.33 52.42 -28.51
N LEU A 342 -17.27 52.86 -27.83
CA LEU A 342 -16.57 54.11 -28.13
C LEU A 342 -15.15 53.78 -28.62
N GLY A 343 -14.89 54.02 -29.90
CA GLY A 343 -13.66 53.55 -30.54
C GLY A 343 -13.59 52.01 -30.51
N ALA A 344 -12.49 51.47 -30.01
CA ALA A 344 -12.33 50.03 -29.75
C ALA A 344 -12.81 49.62 -28.35
N GLY A 345 -13.11 50.59 -27.46
CA GLY A 345 -13.51 50.34 -26.08
C GLY A 345 -15.01 50.39 -25.85
N ARG A 346 -15.39 50.21 -24.59
CA ARG A 346 -16.79 50.14 -24.15
C ARG A 346 -16.99 50.94 -22.88
N SER A 347 -18.05 51.75 -22.87
CA SER A 347 -18.38 52.64 -21.76
C SER A 347 -19.82 52.44 -21.31
N VAL A 348 -20.05 52.48 -19.99
CA VAL A 348 -21.37 52.34 -19.37
C VAL A 348 -21.58 53.44 -18.34
N TYR A 349 -22.81 53.96 -18.27
CA TYR A 349 -23.28 54.82 -17.20
C TYR A 349 -24.40 54.12 -16.44
N ILE A 350 -24.32 54.15 -15.11
CA ILE A 350 -25.33 53.61 -14.19
C ILE A 350 -25.78 54.73 -13.24
N GLY A 351 -27.02 55.15 -13.41
CA GLY A 351 -27.63 56.28 -12.75
C GLY A 351 -28.05 56.13 -11.28
N PRO A 352 -28.48 54.95 -10.81
CA PRO A 352 -28.71 54.74 -9.37
C PRO A 352 -27.49 55.17 -8.54
N VAL A 353 -27.72 56.08 -7.59
CA VAL A 353 -26.66 56.69 -6.77
C VAL A 353 -26.08 55.64 -5.85
N SER A 354 -24.93 55.12 -6.28
CA SER A 354 -24.19 54.03 -5.66
C SER A 354 -22.77 54.45 -5.29
N PHE A 355 -22.35 55.64 -5.71
CA PHE A 355 -21.09 56.27 -5.33
C PHE A 355 -21.45 57.61 -4.67
N GLY A 356 -21.17 57.80 -3.36
CA GLY A 356 -21.69 58.94 -2.58
C GLY A 356 -21.20 59.00 -1.11
N CYS A 357 -21.21 60.19 -0.51
CA CYS A 357 -20.85 60.44 0.90
C CYS A 357 -21.90 59.93 1.90
N PHE A 358 -21.54 58.90 2.67
CA PHE A 358 -22.45 58.25 3.63
C PHE A 358 -22.84 59.12 4.83
N GLN A 359 -22.05 60.15 5.16
CA GLN A 359 -22.41 61.06 6.26
C GLN A 359 -23.59 61.97 5.90
N ASN A 360 -23.71 62.35 4.62
CA ASN A 360 -24.81 63.18 4.13
C ASN A 360 -25.97 62.33 3.59
N TYR A 361 -25.70 61.07 3.21
CA TYR A 361 -26.65 60.15 2.61
C TYR A 361 -26.52 58.75 3.23
N PRO A 362 -26.90 58.55 4.51
CA PRO A 362 -26.59 57.33 5.28
C PRO A 362 -27.18 56.02 4.74
N ASN A 363 -28.08 56.09 3.76
CA ASN A 363 -28.75 54.93 3.16
C ASN A 363 -28.16 54.48 1.81
N THR A 364 -27.07 55.09 1.33
CA THR A 364 -26.39 54.67 0.08
C THR A 364 -25.88 53.22 0.12
N LYS A 365 -25.79 52.60 1.31
CA LYS A 365 -25.47 51.17 1.49
C LYS A 365 -26.49 50.24 0.83
N ASN A 366 -27.74 50.68 0.69
CA ASN A 366 -28.83 49.78 0.33
C ASN A 366 -28.73 49.21 -1.09
N TYR A 367 -28.14 49.92 -2.06
CA TYR A 367 -28.02 49.38 -3.42
C TYR A 367 -27.02 48.22 -3.51
N TYR A 368 -25.93 48.26 -2.74
CA TYR A 368 -25.00 47.13 -2.68
C TYR A 368 -25.54 45.94 -1.89
N SER A 369 -26.73 46.03 -1.29
CA SER A 369 -27.48 44.89 -0.78
C SER A 369 -28.61 44.43 -1.71
N ASP A 370 -28.91 45.20 -2.77
CA ASP A 370 -29.93 44.85 -3.76
C ASP A 370 -29.31 43.97 -4.86
N ALA A 371 -29.79 42.74 -4.97
CA ALA A 371 -29.25 41.75 -5.90
C ALA A 371 -29.38 42.19 -7.37
N ASN A 372 -30.42 42.95 -7.74
CA ASN A 372 -30.59 43.43 -9.11
C ASN A 372 -29.54 44.51 -9.43
N PHE A 373 -29.28 45.41 -8.49
CA PHE A 373 -28.23 46.42 -8.66
C PHE A 373 -26.83 45.78 -8.69
N GLN A 374 -26.54 44.82 -7.80
CA GLN A 374 -25.28 44.08 -7.83
C GLN A 374 -25.06 43.39 -9.19
N ASN A 375 -26.08 42.69 -9.70
CA ASN A 375 -26.01 42.04 -11.01
C ASN A 375 -25.83 43.05 -12.14
N LEU A 376 -26.53 44.18 -12.09
CA LEU A 376 -26.39 45.26 -13.08
C LEU A 376 -24.96 45.82 -13.11
N LEU A 377 -24.37 46.09 -11.94
CA LEU A 377 -23.01 46.59 -11.83
C LEU A 377 -21.99 45.55 -12.31
N LEU A 378 -22.14 44.28 -11.93
CA LEU A 378 -21.27 43.19 -12.39
C LEU A 378 -21.39 42.95 -13.90
N ASN A 379 -22.60 43.04 -14.44
CA ASN A 379 -22.83 42.95 -15.88
C ASN A 379 -22.17 44.12 -16.62
N ALA A 380 -22.20 45.33 -16.05
CA ALA A 380 -21.51 46.49 -16.62
C ALA A 380 -19.98 46.31 -16.60
N ILE A 381 -19.43 45.79 -15.51
CA ILE A 381 -18.01 45.40 -15.42
C ILE A 381 -17.69 44.38 -16.52
N ALA A 382 -18.43 43.27 -16.61
CA ALA A 382 -18.17 42.25 -17.63
C ALA A 382 -18.32 42.78 -19.07
N PHE A 383 -19.34 43.60 -19.31
CA PHE A 383 -19.64 44.16 -20.62
C PHE A 383 -18.53 45.08 -21.12
N THR A 384 -18.03 45.97 -20.25
CA THR A 384 -16.99 46.95 -20.63
C THR A 384 -15.61 46.32 -20.77
N ALA A 385 -15.35 45.20 -20.10
CA ALA A 385 -14.13 44.40 -20.27
C ALA A 385 -14.07 43.56 -21.57
N GLY A 386 -15.21 43.32 -22.25
CA GLY A 386 -15.25 42.86 -23.65
C GLY A 386 -14.78 41.43 -23.99
N GLN A 387 -15.17 40.38 -23.25
CA GLN A 387 -14.66 38.99 -23.46
C GLN A 387 -15.60 38.01 -24.22
N ARG A 388 -15.04 36.96 -24.88
CA ARG A 388 -15.76 35.88 -25.63
C ARG A 388 -15.94 34.60 -24.80
N THR A 389 -16.95 33.77 -25.15
CA THR A 389 -17.10 32.41 -24.58
C THR A 389 -16.13 31.45 -25.27
N LEU A 390 -15.20 30.88 -24.53
CA LEU A 390 -14.21 29.93 -25.02
C LEU A 390 -14.52 28.53 -24.46
N ASN A 391 -14.15 27.48 -25.19
CA ASN A 391 -14.23 26.08 -24.71
C ASN A 391 -15.62 25.67 -24.19
N CYS A 392 -16.68 25.94 -24.97
CA CYS A 392 -18.04 25.53 -24.65
C CYS A 392 -18.20 24.03 -24.86
N SER A 393 -18.98 23.39 -24.01
CA SER A 393 -19.26 21.97 -24.07
C SER A 393 -20.69 21.66 -23.64
N VAL A 394 -21.30 20.68 -24.29
CA VAL A 394 -22.59 20.12 -23.92
C VAL A 394 -22.36 18.69 -23.51
N ASP A 395 -22.69 18.43 -22.25
CA ASP A 395 -22.62 17.16 -21.55
C ASP A 395 -24.06 16.69 -21.35
N ILE A 396 -24.52 15.88 -22.29
CA ILE A 396 -25.77 15.15 -22.10
C ILE A 396 -25.47 14.13 -21.02
N LEU A 397 -26.44 13.83 -20.14
CA LEU A 397 -26.27 12.94 -18.98
C LEU A 397 -25.56 13.59 -17.79
N ASN A 398 -24.85 14.70 -17.99
CA ASN A 398 -24.12 15.43 -16.95
C ASN A 398 -23.17 14.49 -16.19
N ASP A 399 -22.46 13.65 -16.93
CA ASP A 399 -21.59 12.60 -16.40
C ASP A 399 -20.12 13.04 -16.25
N GLY A 400 -19.83 14.29 -16.64
CA GLY A 400 -18.51 14.90 -16.63
C GLY A 400 -17.76 14.76 -17.96
N SER A 401 -18.31 14.04 -18.94
CA SER A 401 -17.75 13.83 -20.26
C SER A 401 -18.61 14.44 -21.36
N ALA A 402 -18.38 15.71 -21.66
CA ALA A 402 -19.15 16.37 -22.71
C ALA A 402 -19.02 15.73 -24.11
N GLU A 403 -20.14 15.34 -24.69
CA GLU A 403 -20.24 14.69 -26.01
C GLU A 403 -20.16 15.68 -27.17
N TRP A 404 -20.28 16.96 -26.88
CA TRP A 404 -19.97 18.00 -27.85
C TRP A 404 -19.14 19.10 -27.19
N LYS A 405 -18.10 19.56 -27.89
CA LYS A 405 -17.19 20.63 -27.46
C LYS A 405 -16.84 21.51 -28.66
N ASP A 406 -16.67 22.81 -28.41
CA ASP A 406 -16.19 23.78 -29.38
C ASP A 406 -15.31 24.83 -28.67
N GLU A 407 -14.13 25.07 -29.23
CA GLU A 407 -13.15 26.04 -28.70
C GLU A 407 -13.67 27.48 -28.75
N ALA A 408 -14.54 27.79 -29.73
CA ALA A 408 -15.16 29.09 -29.93
C ALA A 408 -16.50 28.96 -30.68
N LEU A 409 -17.56 28.53 -29.97
CA LEU A 409 -18.88 28.33 -30.56
C LEU A 409 -19.43 29.60 -31.23
N ASN A 410 -19.59 29.56 -32.56
CA ASN A 410 -20.16 30.63 -33.37
C ASN A 410 -21.34 30.09 -34.22
N GLY A 411 -22.57 30.55 -33.95
CA GLY A 411 -23.79 30.12 -34.66
C GLY A 411 -24.49 28.89 -34.05
N SER A 412 -25.33 28.23 -34.85
CA SER A 412 -26.10 27.04 -34.44
C SER A 412 -25.49 25.77 -35.04
N GLN A 413 -25.33 24.73 -34.21
CA GLN A 413 -24.79 23.43 -34.61
C GLN A 413 -25.74 22.29 -34.22
N ARG A 414 -25.73 21.19 -34.96
CA ARG A 414 -26.49 19.98 -34.61
C ARG A 414 -25.66 19.11 -33.70
N LEU A 415 -26.27 18.60 -32.62
CA LEU A 415 -25.60 17.67 -31.71
C LEU A 415 -25.22 16.37 -32.46
N PRO A 416 -23.93 16.02 -32.53
CA PRO A 416 -23.48 14.77 -33.16
C PRO A 416 -23.98 13.54 -32.39
N ASP A 417 -24.25 12.46 -33.12
CA ASP A 417 -24.63 11.13 -32.59
C ASP A 417 -25.63 11.10 -31.42
N PHE A 418 -26.61 12.01 -31.43
CA PHE A 418 -27.60 12.08 -30.35
C PHE A 418 -28.44 10.80 -30.18
N THR A 419 -28.55 9.98 -31.24
CA THR A 419 -29.26 8.69 -31.19
C THR A 419 -28.45 7.63 -30.45
N GLY A 420 -27.17 7.47 -30.79
CA GLY A 420 -26.27 6.53 -30.11
C GLY A 420 -26.14 6.86 -28.63
N LEU A 421 -25.99 8.15 -28.31
CA LEU A 421 -25.87 8.66 -26.95
C LEU A 421 -27.09 8.30 -26.09
N LEU A 422 -28.30 8.65 -26.54
CA LEU A 422 -29.51 8.37 -25.75
C LEU A 422 -29.72 6.88 -25.53
N ASN A 423 -29.44 6.04 -26.53
CA ASN A 423 -29.50 4.58 -26.36
C ASN A 423 -28.45 4.07 -25.38
N GLY A 424 -27.23 4.60 -25.43
CA GLY A 424 -26.16 4.28 -24.49
C GLY A 424 -26.59 4.58 -23.05
N TYR A 425 -27.18 5.75 -22.83
CA TYR A 425 -27.69 6.12 -21.51
C TYR A 425 -28.88 5.27 -21.06
N LEU A 426 -29.89 5.11 -21.92
CA LEU A 426 -31.10 4.37 -21.61
C LEU A 426 -30.81 2.90 -21.27
N ALA A 427 -29.73 2.33 -21.80
CA ALA A 427 -29.28 0.98 -21.47
C ALA A 427 -28.87 0.83 -19.99
N THR A 428 -28.41 1.90 -19.35
CA THR A 428 -27.94 1.89 -17.95
C THR A 428 -28.77 2.77 -17.01
N ALA A 429 -29.74 3.52 -17.55
CA ALA A 429 -30.52 4.49 -16.80
C ALA A 429 -31.38 3.83 -15.71
N ARG A 430 -31.54 4.55 -14.60
CA ARG A 430 -32.52 4.25 -13.55
C ARG A 430 -33.68 5.24 -13.65
N PRO A 431 -34.90 4.88 -13.21
CA PRO A 431 -36.01 5.82 -13.24
C PRO A 431 -35.69 7.05 -12.39
N THR A 432 -35.92 8.23 -12.92
CA THR A 432 -35.89 9.48 -12.14
C THR A 432 -37.25 9.77 -11.53
N GLY A 433 -38.30 9.09 -11.98
CA GLY A 433 -39.62 9.16 -11.39
C GLY A 433 -40.58 8.12 -11.97
N THR A 434 -41.75 8.08 -11.36
CA THR A 434 -42.90 7.28 -11.77
C THR A 434 -44.14 8.19 -11.73
N ASP A 435 -45.04 8.09 -12.70
CA ASP A 435 -46.31 8.83 -12.62
C ASP A 435 -47.39 8.06 -11.85
N ALA A 436 -48.58 8.66 -11.79
CA ALA A 436 -49.74 8.13 -11.09
C ALA A 436 -50.22 6.77 -11.63
N TYR A 437 -49.89 6.41 -12.86
CA TYR A 437 -50.32 5.17 -13.51
C TYR A 437 -49.18 4.14 -13.59
N GLY A 438 -48.11 4.34 -12.82
CA GLY A 438 -46.99 3.41 -12.75
C GLY A 438 -45.99 3.53 -13.90
N ASN A 439 -46.13 4.50 -14.81
CA ASN A 439 -45.14 4.67 -15.88
C ASN A 439 -43.83 5.20 -15.32
N ARG A 440 -42.77 4.40 -15.46
CA ARG A 440 -41.42 4.76 -15.06
C ARG A 440 -40.75 5.51 -16.21
N TYR A 441 -40.09 6.61 -15.88
CA TYR A 441 -39.39 7.44 -16.84
C TYR A 441 -38.01 7.84 -16.32
N VAL A 442 -37.15 8.24 -17.26
CA VAL A 442 -35.88 8.89 -16.97
C VAL A 442 -35.91 10.31 -17.53
N ASP A 443 -35.53 11.25 -16.69
CA ASP A 443 -35.17 12.60 -17.09
C ASP A 443 -33.69 12.57 -17.43
N VAL A 444 -33.38 12.66 -18.71
CA VAL A 444 -32.02 12.75 -19.26
C VAL A 444 -31.53 14.17 -18.97
N PRO A 445 -30.64 14.38 -17.98
CA PRO A 445 -30.17 15.71 -17.66
C PRO A 445 -29.25 16.19 -18.78
N ILE A 446 -29.18 17.50 -18.96
CA ILE A 446 -28.31 18.15 -19.92
C ILE A 446 -27.56 19.24 -19.18
N ALA A 447 -26.25 19.10 -19.17
CA ALA A 447 -25.32 20.09 -18.69
C ALA A 447 -24.62 20.81 -19.82
N VAL A 448 -24.41 22.10 -19.63
CA VAL A 448 -23.58 22.92 -20.49
C VAL A 448 -22.47 23.52 -19.66
N SER A 449 -21.23 23.49 -20.16
CA SER A 449 -20.06 24.02 -19.46
C SER A 449 -19.21 24.89 -20.37
N SER A 450 -18.56 25.88 -19.77
CA SER A 450 -17.65 26.79 -20.46
C SER A 450 -16.60 27.31 -19.48
N ASN A 451 -15.43 27.75 -19.96
CA ASN A 451 -14.40 28.41 -19.13
C ASN A 451 -14.62 29.93 -18.95
N THR A 452 -15.75 30.41 -19.46
CA THR A 452 -16.15 31.82 -19.53
C THR A 452 -17.66 31.90 -19.35
N SER A 453 -18.17 33.00 -18.80
CA SER A 453 -19.62 33.17 -18.61
C SER A 453 -20.37 33.37 -19.92
N GLY A 454 -21.66 33.03 -19.95
CA GLY A 454 -22.47 33.04 -21.18
C GLY A 454 -23.83 32.34 -21.08
N TYR A 455 -24.47 32.09 -22.23
CA TYR A 455 -25.72 31.31 -22.34
C TYR A 455 -25.65 30.35 -23.53
N VAL A 456 -26.22 29.14 -23.37
CA VAL A 456 -26.36 28.11 -24.42
C VAL A 456 -27.83 27.75 -24.61
N SER A 457 -28.33 27.73 -25.85
CA SER A 457 -29.72 27.40 -26.20
C SER A 457 -29.84 26.04 -26.89
N LEU A 458 -30.82 25.23 -26.48
CA LEU A 458 -31.16 23.90 -27.00
C LEU A 458 -32.56 23.91 -27.64
N ALA A 459 -32.67 23.51 -28.92
CA ALA A 459 -33.89 23.66 -29.70
C ALA A 459 -34.08 22.55 -30.77
N ASN A 460 -35.27 22.49 -31.39
CA ASN A 460 -35.63 21.57 -32.49
C ASN A 460 -35.45 20.08 -32.16
N MET A 461 -35.86 19.67 -30.96
CA MET A 461 -35.76 18.29 -30.53
C MET A 461 -36.80 17.38 -31.19
N THR A 462 -36.37 16.25 -31.74
CA THR A 462 -37.27 15.16 -32.14
C THR A 462 -36.59 13.83 -31.86
N ILE A 463 -37.28 12.98 -31.09
CA ILE A 463 -36.82 11.64 -30.70
C ILE A 463 -37.93 10.65 -31.04
N GLN A 464 -37.65 9.70 -31.92
CA GLN A 464 -38.52 8.54 -32.18
C GLN A 464 -37.98 7.35 -31.39
N TYR A 465 -38.88 6.59 -30.78
CA TYR A 465 -38.49 5.46 -29.92
C TYR A 465 -39.51 4.34 -29.94
N GLN A 466 -39.06 3.14 -29.64
CA GLN A 466 -39.91 1.98 -29.36
C GLN A 466 -40.06 1.83 -27.85
N TYR A 467 -41.30 1.74 -27.39
CA TYR A 467 -41.63 1.54 -25.98
C TYR A 467 -42.90 0.71 -25.87
N THR A 468 -42.85 -0.30 -25.00
CA THR A 468 -43.99 -1.13 -24.64
C THR A 468 -44.18 -1.00 -23.15
N ALA A 469 -45.33 -0.45 -22.75
CA ALA A 469 -45.70 -0.38 -21.34
C ALA A 469 -46.31 -1.72 -20.92
N THR A 470 -45.84 -2.26 -19.81
CA THR A 470 -46.48 -3.40 -19.17
C THR A 470 -47.49 -2.89 -18.16
N VAL A 471 -48.75 -3.31 -18.28
CA VAL A 471 -49.85 -2.99 -17.38
C VAL A 471 -50.10 -4.17 -16.46
N GLU A 472 -49.88 -3.98 -15.17
CA GLU A 472 -50.08 -4.97 -14.10
C GLU A 472 -50.82 -4.33 -12.90
N GLU A 473 -50.42 -3.11 -12.53
CA GLU A 473 -50.95 -2.39 -11.37
C GLU A 473 -51.35 -0.95 -11.74
N ASN A 474 -52.49 -0.48 -11.22
CA ASN A 474 -52.85 0.93 -11.22
C ASN A 474 -52.62 1.51 -9.80
N PRO A 475 -51.67 2.43 -9.58
CA PRO A 475 -51.50 3.06 -8.28
C PRO A 475 -52.69 3.93 -7.82
N GLN A 476 -53.67 4.21 -8.71
CA GLN A 476 -54.86 5.00 -8.43
C GLN A 476 -56.18 4.20 -8.38
N SER A 477 -56.20 2.91 -8.73
CA SER A 477 -57.37 2.01 -8.66
C SER A 477 -56.95 0.59 -8.25
N ASP A 478 -57.85 -0.39 -8.35
CA ASP A 478 -57.52 -1.81 -8.19
C ASP A 478 -56.56 -2.30 -9.30
N THR A 479 -55.83 -3.37 -9.04
CA THR A 479 -54.93 -4.05 -9.98
C THR A 479 -55.70 -4.67 -11.16
N LEU A 480 -54.99 -5.01 -12.25
CA LEU A 480 -55.64 -5.68 -13.38
C LEU A 480 -56.30 -7.01 -12.93
N ALA A 481 -55.68 -7.72 -11.98
CA ALA A 481 -56.20 -8.98 -11.42
C ALA A 481 -57.47 -8.78 -10.57
N GLU A 482 -57.51 -7.74 -9.73
CA GLU A 482 -58.68 -7.39 -8.94
C GLU A 482 -59.85 -6.99 -9.84
N ALA A 483 -59.59 -6.20 -10.89
CA ALA A 483 -60.60 -5.84 -11.87
C ALA A 483 -61.18 -7.07 -12.60
N PHE A 484 -60.37 -8.11 -12.87
CA PHE A 484 -60.89 -9.40 -13.36
C PHE A 484 -61.75 -10.14 -12.30
N ASN A 485 -61.34 -10.13 -11.03
CA ASN A 485 -62.08 -10.81 -9.95
C ASN A 485 -63.44 -10.19 -9.67
N GLU A 486 -63.58 -8.87 -9.74
CA GLU A 486 -64.86 -8.17 -9.53
C GLU A 486 -65.94 -8.58 -10.55
N LEU A 487 -65.50 -9.07 -11.72
CA LEU A 487 -66.37 -9.49 -12.81
C LEU A 487 -66.74 -10.98 -12.77
N LEU A 488 -66.21 -11.78 -11.82
CA LEU A 488 -66.44 -13.24 -11.73
C LEU A 488 -67.47 -13.66 -10.65
N PRO A 489 -68.30 -14.70 -10.89
CA PRO A 489 -69.16 -15.29 -9.85
C PRO A 489 -68.37 -16.04 -8.77
N SER A 490 -68.85 -16.03 -7.52
CA SER A 490 -68.11 -16.50 -6.33
C SER A 490 -68.10 -18.01 -6.05
N SER A 491 -68.83 -18.85 -6.80
CA SER A 491 -68.89 -20.30 -6.56
C SER A 491 -68.85 -21.12 -7.84
N TYR A 492 -68.23 -22.31 -7.77
CA TYR A 492 -68.15 -23.22 -8.90
C TYR A 492 -69.46 -23.99 -9.06
N ASN A 493 -70.06 -23.82 -10.23
CA ASN A 493 -71.30 -24.48 -10.63
C ASN A 493 -71.14 -25.29 -11.93
N GLY A 494 -69.89 -25.51 -12.40
CA GLY A 494 -69.61 -26.18 -13.66
C GLY A 494 -69.60 -25.29 -14.93
N GLN A 495 -69.65 -23.94 -14.82
CA GLN A 495 -69.71 -22.99 -15.97
C GLN A 495 -68.52 -22.01 -16.06
N TRP A 496 -68.43 -21.24 -17.17
CA TRP A 496 -67.34 -20.29 -17.52
C TRP A 496 -67.86 -18.90 -17.97
N SER A 497 -67.17 -17.80 -17.63
CA SER A 497 -67.49 -16.36 -17.89
C SER A 497 -66.51 -15.67 -18.87
N GLU A 498 -66.96 -14.63 -19.61
CA GLU A 498 -66.18 -13.86 -20.62
C GLU A 498 -66.12 -12.34 -20.30
N ILE A 499 -64.93 -11.71 -20.41
CA ILE A 499 -64.61 -10.34 -19.92
C ILE A 499 -63.96 -9.49 -21.04
N LYS A 500 -64.41 -8.24 -21.27
CA LYS A 500 -63.96 -7.33 -22.36
C LYS A 500 -62.86 -6.33 -21.95
N LEU A 501 -62.07 -5.82 -22.91
CA LEU A 501 -61.03 -4.79 -22.74
C LEU A 501 -61.31 -3.55 -23.63
N TYR A 502 -61.29 -2.33 -23.06
CA TYR A 502 -61.48 -1.04 -23.73
C TYR A 502 -60.16 -0.25 -23.87
N VAL A 503 -59.77 0.17 -25.08
CA VAL A 503 -58.49 0.89 -25.33
C VAL A 503 -58.72 2.23 -26.02
N GLY A 504 -58.04 3.31 -25.58
CA GLY A 504 -58.26 4.68 -26.10
C GLY A 504 -57.00 5.43 -26.54
N SER A 505 -57.18 6.42 -27.44
CA SER A 505 -56.16 7.42 -27.81
C SER A 505 -56.79 8.79 -28.17
N GLU A 506 -56.13 9.91 -27.83
CA GLU A 506 -56.62 11.27 -28.14
C GLU A 506 -56.25 11.76 -29.54
N ARG A 507 -55.31 11.09 -30.23
CA ARG A 507 -54.85 11.46 -31.59
C ARG A 507 -54.68 10.21 -32.45
N ALA A 508 -54.51 10.43 -33.75
CA ALA A 508 -54.26 9.37 -34.71
C ALA A 508 -52.98 8.57 -34.38
N GLY A 509 -53.03 7.26 -34.54
CA GLY A 509 -51.96 6.32 -34.21
C GLY A 509 -52.46 4.87 -34.14
N ARG A 510 -51.57 3.94 -33.79
CA ARG A 510 -51.96 2.55 -33.54
C ARG A 510 -51.55 2.12 -32.14
N VAL A 511 -52.40 1.33 -31.48
CA VAL A 511 -52.12 0.74 -30.17
C VAL A 511 -52.13 -0.78 -30.30
N ARG A 512 -51.06 -1.43 -29.87
CA ARG A 512 -50.97 -2.90 -29.86
C ARG A 512 -51.06 -3.42 -28.43
N LEU A 513 -51.96 -4.37 -28.22
CA LEU A 513 -52.03 -5.23 -27.04
C LEU A 513 -51.26 -6.53 -27.32
N SER A 514 -50.39 -6.97 -26.41
CA SER A 514 -49.67 -8.24 -26.52
C SER A 514 -49.34 -8.81 -25.15
N ASP A 515 -48.83 -10.04 -25.11
CA ASP A 515 -48.28 -10.64 -23.91
C ASP A 515 -49.27 -10.68 -22.74
N LEU A 516 -50.52 -11.04 -23.03
CA LEU A 516 -51.50 -11.35 -22.01
C LEU A 516 -50.94 -12.47 -21.13
N SER A 517 -50.97 -12.27 -19.82
CA SER A 517 -50.69 -13.31 -18.82
C SER A 517 -51.70 -13.17 -17.71
N LEU A 518 -52.53 -14.19 -17.53
CA LEU A 518 -53.52 -14.22 -16.46
C LEU A 518 -53.42 -15.54 -15.71
N ASP A 519 -53.20 -15.43 -14.41
CA ASP A 519 -53.01 -16.57 -13.52
C ASP A 519 -54.21 -16.65 -12.58
N PHE A 520 -54.87 -17.79 -12.52
CA PHE A 520 -56.01 -17.97 -11.61
C PHE A 520 -56.00 -19.32 -10.88
N ARG A 521 -56.59 -19.36 -9.69
CA ARG A 521 -56.84 -20.59 -8.93
C ARG A 521 -58.19 -21.19 -9.30
N PRO A 522 -58.26 -22.49 -9.66
CA PRO A 522 -59.51 -23.20 -9.83
C PRO A 522 -60.14 -23.54 -8.47
N PRO A 523 -61.42 -23.94 -8.46
CA PRO A 523 -62.18 -24.31 -7.26
C PRO A 523 -61.85 -25.72 -6.70
N ILE A 524 -62.10 -25.97 -5.41
CA ILE A 524 -61.75 -27.21 -4.67
C ILE A 524 -62.79 -28.36 -4.84
N HIS A 525 -62.33 -29.63 -4.99
CA HIS A 525 -63.16 -30.85 -5.19
C HIS A 525 -62.66 -32.12 -4.38
N LEU A 526 -63.35 -33.28 -4.40
CA LEU A 526 -62.99 -34.56 -3.70
C LEU A 526 -62.18 -35.55 -4.60
N PRO A 527 -61.27 -36.40 -4.06
CA PRO A 527 -60.58 -37.45 -4.82
C PRO A 527 -61.29 -38.82 -4.80
N SER A 528 -60.98 -39.70 -5.77
CA SER A 528 -61.53 -41.07 -5.92
C SER A 528 -60.47 -42.17 -5.72
N ILE A 529 -60.78 -43.30 -5.03
CA ILE A 529 -59.94 -44.53 -5.00
C ILE A 529 -60.50 -45.57 -5.96
N ASP A 530 -59.67 -46.03 -6.88
CA ASP A 530 -60.07 -46.81 -8.04
C ASP A 530 -59.73 -48.34 -7.89
N SER A 531 -58.67 -48.77 -7.15
CA SER A 531 -58.31 -50.21 -6.90
C SER A 531 -57.25 -50.48 -5.77
N ARG A 532 -56.97 -51.76 -5.32
CA ARG A 532 -55.95 -52.18 -4.28
C ARG A 532 -55.35 -53.63 -4.43
N GLU A 533 -54.09 -53.90 -4.00
CA GLU A 533 -53.40 -55.22 -3.94
C GLU A 533 -52.44 -55.40 -2.72
N PRO A 534 -52.19 -56.62 -2.17
CA PRO A 534 -52.90 -57.87 -2.41
C PRO A 534 -54.37 -57.74 -2.01
N GLY A 535 -55.27 -58.39 -2.74
CA GLY A 535 -56.70 -58.35 -2.41
C GLY A 535 -57.08 -58.95 -1.03
N SER A 536 -56.22 -59.81 -0.45
CA SER A 536 -56.42 -60.50 0.84
C SER A 536 -56.02 -59.67 2.06
N ASP A 537 -56.69 -59.88 3.20
CA ASP A 537 -56.47 -59.07 4.41
C ASP A 537 -55.27 -59.50 5.31
N VAL A 538 -54.58 -60.64 5.08
CA VAL A 538 -53.50 -61.21 5.96
C VAL A 538 -52.28 -61.77 5.17
N VAL A 539 -51.02 -61.56 5.65
CA VAL A 539 -49.73 -61.99 5.03
C VAL A 539 -48.69 -62.54 6.07
N VAL A 540 -47.81 -63.52 5.73
CA VAL A 540 -46.78 -64.16 6.64
C VAL A 540 -45.39 -64.31 5.96
N MET A 541 -44.25 -64.07 6.65
CA MET A 541 -42.85 -64.06 6.12
C MET A 541 -41.71 -64.27 7.17
N ASN A 542 -40.43 -64.47 6.76
CA ASN A 542 -39.21 -64.50 7.61
C ASN A 542 -38.50 -63.13 7.70
N GLU A 543 -37.57 -62.94 8.65
CA GLU A 543 -36.62 -61.82 8.57
C GLU A 543 -35.71 -61.95 7.34
N ASN A 544 -35.39 -60.80 6.77
CA ASN A 544 -34.72 -60.61 5.49
C ASN A 544 -35.57 -60.99 4.24
N GLU A 545 -36.90 -61.08 4.36
CA GLU A 545 -37.85 -61.21 3.23
C GLU A 545 -38.64 -59.90 2.97
N THR A 546 -39.37 -59.82 1.84
CA THR A 546 -40.08 -58.60 1.38
C THR A 546 -41.46 -58.89 0.75
N GLN A 547 -42.46 -58.04 1.03
CA GLN A 547 -43.83 -58.04 0.44
C GLN A 547 -44.24 -56.65 -0.08
N VAL A 548 -44.94 -56.58 -1.22
CA VAL A 548 -45.48 -55.32 -1.81
C VAL A 548 -47.00 -55.22 -1.69
N PHE A 549 -47.50 -54.00 -1.45
CA PHE A 549 -48.91 -53.57 -1.38
C PHE A 549 -49.15 -52.38 -2.33
N SER A 550 -50.36 -52.16 -2.87
CA SER A 550 -50.65 -51.04 -3.78
C SER A 550 -52.11 -50.56 -3.84
N VAL A 551 -52.35 -49.33 -4.33
CA VAL A 551 -53.66 -48.67 -4.58
C VAL A 551 -53.63 -47.78 -5.86
N ALA A 552 -54.78 -47.38 -6.44
CA ALA A 552 -54.88 -46.38 -7.54
C ALA A 552 -55.98 -45.32 -7.28
N ALA A 553 -55.83 -44.05 -7.74
CA ALA A 553 -56.75 -42.93 -7.45
C ALA A 553 -56.71 -41.74 -8.49
N SER A 554 -57.73 -40.85 -8.55
CA SER A 554 -57.85 -39.69 -9.51
C SER A 554 -58.56 -38.39 -9.00
N ASP A 555 -58.34 -37.22 -9.67
CA ASP A 555 -58.92 -35.85 -9.42
C ASP A 555 -59.18 -35.02 -10.71
N GLU A 556 -60.27 -34.24 -10.80
CA GLU A 556 -60.76 -33.54 -12.02
C GLU A 556 -59.93 -32.31 -12.45
N PHE A 557 -59.40 -31.53 -11.50
CA PHE A 557 -58.56 -30.37 -11.80
C PHE A 557 -57.07 -30.71 -11.72
N GLY A 558 -56.75 -31.99 -11.51
CA GLY A 558 -55.39 -32.49 -11.39
C GLY A 558 -54.76 -32.17 -10.03
N TYR A 559 -55.56 -31.98 -8.98
CA TYR A 559 -54.99 -31.80 -7.63
C TYR A 559 -54.12 -33.00 -7.27
N PRO A 560 -52.89 -32.76 -6.77
CA PRO A 560 -51.98 -33.84 -6.40
C PRO A 560 -52.62 -34.77 -5.38
N LEU A 561 -52.60 -36.07 -5.69
CA LEU A 561 -53.05 -37.10 -4.78
C LEU A 561 -51.89 -37.63 -3.97
N GLU A 562 -52.08 -37.69 -2.67
CA GLU A 562 -51.08 -38.16 -1.73
C GLU A 562 -51.64 -39.36 -0.94
N PRO A 563 -51.27 -40.60 -1.30
CA PRO A 563 -51.51 -41.77 -0.44
C PRO A 563 -50.63 -41.69 0.80
N VAL A 564 -51.15 -42.13 1.94
CA VAL A 564 -50.45 -42.17 3.23
C VAL A 564 -50.68 -43.54 3.86
N TRP A 565 -49.64 -44.34 3.92
CA TRP A 565 -49.59 -45.67 4.51
C TRP A 565 -49.20 -45.61 5.98
N TYR A 566 -49.80 -46.46 6.79
CA TYR A 566 -49.59 -46.58 8.23
C TYR A 566 -49.30 -48.04 8.58
N LEU A 567 -48.09 -48.38 9.03
CA LEU A 567 -47.75 -49.66 9.66
C LEU A 567 -47.84 -49.54 11.18
N ASP A 568 -48.58 -50.42 11.85
CA ASP A 568 -48.77 -50.45 13.30
C ASP A 568 -49.16 -49.10 13.89
N THR A 569 -50.13 -48.46 13.23
CA THR A 569 -50.65 -47.12 13.53
C THR A 569 -49.69 -45.95 13.26
N LEU A 570 -48.42 -46.24 12.97
CA LEU A 570 -47.41 -45.25 12.61
C LEU A 570 -47.40 -45.05 11.11
N GLU A 571 -47.36 -43.79 10.67
CA GLU A 571 -47.19 -43.48 9.25
C GLU A 571 -45.85 -44.05 8.74
N SER A 572 -45.87 -44.82 7.66
CA SER A 572 -44.72 -45.58 7.14
C SER A 572 -44.36 -45.24 5.70
N SER A 573 -45.31 -44.77 4.91
CA SER A 573 -45.03 -44.26 3.56
C SER A 573 -46.04 -43.19 3.18
N ARG A 574 -45.64 -42.24 2.36
CA ARG A 574 -46.48 -41.17 1.85
C ARG A 574 -46.11 -40.89 0.40
N GLY A 575 -47.11 -40.63 -0.44
CA GLY A 575 -46.93 -40.27 -1.85
C GLY A 575 -46.83 -41.45 -2.81
N ASP A 576 -46.35 -42.62 -2.36
CA ASP A 576 -46.31 -43.81 -3.21
C ASP A 576 -47.64 -44.56 -3.17
N PHE A 577 -48.14 -44.89 -4.35
CA PHE A 577 -49.30 -45.75 -4.52
C PHE A 577 -48.98 -47.21 -4.23
N ASN A 578 -47.70 -47.55 -4.03
CA ASN A 578 -47.24 -48.83 -3.53
C ASN A 578 -46.60 -48.68 -2.14
N PHE A 579 -46.60 -49.76 -1.37
CA PHE A 579 -45.89 -49.88 -0.10
C PHE A 579 -45.20 -51.23 -0.04
N THR A 580 -43.89 -51.22 0.23
CA THR A 580 -43.11 -52.44 0.37
C THR A 580 -42.75 -52.64 1.83
N PHE A 581 -43.16 -53.76 2.41
CA PHE A 581 -42.77 -54.20 3.74
C PHE A 581 -41.60 -55.18 3.64
N SER A 582 -40.43 -54.78 4.11
CA SER A 582 -39.26 -55.63 4.24
C SER A 582 -39.00 -55.92 5.71
N ALA A 583 -39.02 -57.20 6.08
CA ALA A 583 -38.68 -57.61 7.43
C ALA A 583 -37.16 -57.53 7.60
N GLY A 584 -36.66 -56.61 8.41
CA GLY A 584 -35.25 -56.58 8.81
C GLY A 584 -34.98 -57.52 9.99
N TYR A 585 -33.72 -57.66 10.40
CA TYR A 585 -33.33 -58.55 11.50
C TYR A 585 -33.89 -58.16 12.90
N ASP A 586 -34.60 -57.03 12.98
CA ASP A 586 -35.27 -56.56 14.20
C ASP A 586 -36.82 -56.64 14.10
N SER A 587 -37.33 -57.26 13.03
CA SER A 587 -38.76 -57.18 12.66
C SER A 587 -39.61 -58.36 13.15
N ALA A 588 -39.07 -59.37 13.84
CA ALA A 588 -39.86 -60.50 14.32
C ALA A 588 -41.10 -60.09 15.15
N GLY A 589 -42.29 -60.54 14.76
CA GLY A 589 -43.57 -60.17 15.41
C GLY A 589 -44.78 -60.08 14.46
N ASP A 590 -45.90 -59.53 14.96
CA ASP A 590 -47.14 -59.25 14.22
C ASP A 590 -47.28 -57.74 13.90
N HIS A 591 -47.75 -57.40 12.70
CA HIS A 591 -47.92 -56.02 12.21
C HIS A 591 -49.27 -55.75 11.50
N SER A 592 -49.65 -54.48 11.30
CA SER A 592 -50.90 -54.00 10.68
C SER A 592 -50.68 -52.85 9.70
N LEU A 593 -51.32 -52.80 8.53
CA LEU A 593 -51.06 -51.78 7.48
C LEU A 593 -52.35 -51.06 7.03
N ARG A 594 -52.39 -49.73 6.88
CA ARG A 594 -53.56 -48.92 6.42
C ARG A 594 -53.13 -47.82 5.45
N VAL A 595 -53.89 -47.50 4.38
CA VAL A 595 -53.60 -46.37 3.46
C VAL A 595 -54.75 -45.36 3.37
N VAL A 596 -54.43 -44.06 3.29
CA VAL A 596 -55.34 -42.91 3.13
C VAL A 596 -54.91 -42.05 1.94
N VAL A 597 -55.76 -41.82 0.94
CA VAL A 597 -55.47 -40.95 -0.22
C VAL A 597 -56.12 -39.58 -0.02
N ASN A 598 -55.32 -38.52 -0.04
CA ASN A 598 -55.77 -37.13 0.18
C ASN A 598 -55.46 -36.29 -1.07
N ASN A 599 -56.40 -35.46 -1.54
CA ASN A 599 -56.09 -34.37 -2.49
C ASN A 599 -55.80 -33.07 -1.76
N THR A 600 -55.16 -33.19 -0.60
CA THR A 600 -54.79 -32.17 0.39
C THR A 600 -55.93 -31.40 1.08
N MET A 601 -57.09 -31.28 0.45
CA MET A 601 -58.27 -30.64 1.01
C MET A 601 -59.29 -31.67 1.54
N ARG A 602 -59.33 -32.87 0.93
CA ARG A 602 -60.28 -33.95 1.23
C ARG A 602 -59.67 -35.34 0.99
N SER A 603 -60.16 -36.41 1.66
CA SER A 603 -59.53 -37.75 1.66
C SER A 603 -60.46 -38.99 1.62
N ALA A 604 -59.88 -40.17 1.28
CA ALA A 604 -60.47 -41.54 1.23
C ALA A 604 -59.48 -42.64 1.75
N ALA A 605 -59.85 -43.89 2.16
CA ALA A 605 -58.93 -44.88 2.83
C ALA A 605 -59.22 -46.43 2.77
N THR A 606 -58.23 -47.34 3.04
CA THR A 606 -58.30 -48.86 3.12
C THR A 606 -57.15 -49.60 3.96
N SER A 607 -57.10 -50.96 4.24
CA SER A 607 -56.11 -51.68 5.19
C SER A 607 -55.83 -53.25 5.10
N TRP A 608 -54.75 -53.81 5.76
CA TRP A 608 -54.18 -55.23 5.89
C TRP A 608 -53.52 -55.65 7.27
N LYS A 609 -53.07 -56.94 7.48
CA LYS A 609 -52.25 -57.53 8.62
C LYS A 609 -51.01 -58.41 8.20
N ILE A 610 -49.88 -58.47 8.95
CA ILE A 610 -48.56 -59.13 8.60
C ILE A 610 -47.85 -59.90 9.80
N GLN A 611 -46.99 -60.93 9.58
CA GLN A 611 -46.23 -61.73 10.62
C GLN A 611 -44.74 -62.13 10.23
N VAL A 612 -43.69 -62.05 11.12
CA VAL A 612 -42.19 -62.13 10.87
C VAL A 612 -41.27 -62.99 11.88
N LEU A 613 -40.04 -63.54 11.52
CA LEU A 613 -39.14 -64.52 12.30
C LEU A 613 -37.52 -64.33 12.28
N ASN A 614 -36.67 -64.55 13.37
CA ASN A 614 -35.19 -64.13 13.68
C ASN A 614 -33.83 -64.85 13.17
N VAL A 615 -32.62 -64.17 13.00
CA VAL A 615 -31.22 -64.68 12.54
C VAL A 615 -29.87 -63.93 13.03
N ASN A 616 -28.66 -64.58 13.25
CA ASN A 616 -27.32 -64.09 13.83
C ASN A 616 -26.19 -63.50 12.88
N ARG A 617 -25.27 -62.59 13.35
CA ARG A 617 -24.28 -61.73 12.59
C ARG A 617 -22.91 -61.41 13.32
N PRO A 618 -21.81 -60.94 12.64
CA PRO A 618 -20.50 -60.57 13.23
C PRO A 618 -20.33 -59.09 13.67
N PRO A 619 -19.27 -58.73 14.45
CA PRO A 619 -19.02 -57.36 14.91
C PRO A 619 -18.31 -56.50 13.85
N ALA A 620 -18.45 -55.18 13.97
CA ALA A 620 -17.88 -54.19 13.07
C ALA A 620 -16.89 -53.24 13.79
N ILE A 621 -15.79 -52.86 13.14
CA ILE A 621 -14.94 -51.72 13.57
C ILE A 621 -15.54 -50.46 12.97
N ASP A 622 -16.11 -49.61 13.82
CA ASP A 622 -16.87 -48.42 13.46
C ASP A 622 -15.95 -47.24 13.10
N THR A 623 -14.86 -47.07 13.84
CA THR A 623 -13.87 -46.02 13.58
C THR A 623 -12.48 -46.52 13.92
N PHE A 624 -11.48 -45.90 13.30
CA PHE A 624 -10.10 -46.10 13.65
C PHE A 624 -9.32 -44.80 13.40
N TYR A 625 -8.20 -44.63 14.09
CA TYR A 625 -7.33 -43.47 13.88
C TYR A 625 -5.88 -43.93 14.04
N PRO A 626 -4.93 -43.40 13.25
CA PRO A 626 -5.09 -42.51 12.09
C PRO A 626 -5.60 -43.24 10.83
N ASP A 627 -6.06 -42.48 9.82
CA ASP A 627 -6.66 -43.06 8.60
C ASP A 627 -5.64 -43.46 7.51
N ASP A 628 -4.51 -42.76 7.45
CA ASP A 628 -3.48 -42.89 6.41
C ASP A 628 -2.21 -43.64 6.86
N GLU A 629 -1.30 -43.93 5.90
CA GLU A 629 0.09 -44.27 6.24
C GLU A 629 0.72 -43.10 6.99
N VAL A 630 1.30 -43.39 8.16
CA VAL A 630 1.79 -42.33 9.04
C VAL A 630 3.29 -42.30 9.03
N THR A 631 3.83 -41.12 8.79
CA THR A 631 5.25 -40.82 8.95
C THR A 631 5.41 -39.95 10.18
N ILE A 632 6.30 -40.36 11.08
CA ILE A 632 6.76 -39.55 12.21
C ILE A 632 8.28 -39.51 12.21
N ASP A 633 8.84 -38.49 12.83
CA ASP A 633 10.27 -38.47 13.15
C ASP A 633 10.52 -39.32 14.40
N GLU A 634 11.74 -39.81 14.55
CA GLU A 634 12.17 -40.45 15.81
C GLU A 634 12.04 -39.51 17.02
N GLU A 635 11.91 -40.10 18.22
CA GLU A 635 11.45 -39.43 19.45
C GLU A 635 10.00 -38.88 19.41
N GLY A 636 9.32 -39.03 18.27
CA GLY A 636 7.89 -38.79 18.12
C GLY A 636 7.03 -39.89 18.75
N ALA A 637 5.73 -39.63 18.83
CA ALA A 637 4.75 -40.63 19.25
C ALA A 637 3.45 -40.49 18.46
N LEU A 638 2.77 -41.63 18.27
CA LEU A 638 1.52 -41.76 17.56
C LEU A 638 0.52 -42.55 18.41
N THR A 639 -0.69 -42.04 18.58
CA THR A 639 -1.79 -42.80 19.20
C THR A 639 -2.66 -43.42 18.12
N LEU A 640 -2.89 -44.73 18.23
CA LEU A 640 -3.79 -45.50 17.39
C LEU A 640 -5.02 -45.92 18.19
N GLY A 641 -6.18 -46.02 17.56
CA GLY A 641 -7.39 -46.45 18.23
C GLY A 641 -8.40 -47.06 17.27
N VAL A 642 -9.35 -47.82 17.83
CA VAL A 642 -10.53 -48.36 17.16
C VAL A 642 -11.75 -48.19 18.05
N ALA A 643 -12.94 -48.03 17.47
CA ALA A 643 -14.20 -48.28 18.16
C ALA A 643 -14.93 -49.41 17.42
N ALA A 644 -15.63 -50.30 18.12
CA ALA A 644 -16.33 -51.42 17.51
C ALA A 644 -17.64 -51.76 18.23
N SER A 645 -18.58 -52.36 17.51
CA SER A 645 -19.92 -52.75 18.00
C SER A 645 -20.41 -54.05 17.36
N ASP A 646 -21.36 -54.73 18.04
CA ASP A 646 -22.06 -55.90 17.50
C ASP A 646 -23.53 -55.56 17.18
N PRO A 647 -24.04 -55.93 15.99
CA PRO A 647 -25.40 -55.61 15.59
C PRO A 647 -26.47 -56.47 16.26
N ASP A 648 -26.14 -57.63 16.84
CA ASP A 648 -27.11 -58.48 17.52
C ASP A 648 -27.25 -58.13 19.01
N PRO A 649 -28.46 -57.85 19.50
CA PRO A 649 -28.66 -57.36 20.86
C PRO A 649 -28.07 -58.23 21.97
N GLU A 650 -27.99 -59.53 21.73
CA GLU A 650 -27.45 -60.57 22.59
C GLU A 650 -25.91 -60.65 22.63
N ASP A 651 -25.20 -60.06 21.66
CA ASP A 651 -23.76 -60.29 21.41
C ASP A 651 -22.86 -59.05 21.62
N ARG A 652 -23.31 -58.05 22.39
CA ARG A 652 -22.65 -56.72 22.56
C ARG A 652 -21.30 -56.68 23.31
N GLU A 653 -20.84 -57.78 23.93
CA GLU A 653 -19.59 -57.79 24.70
C GLU A 653 -18.37 -58.17 23.84
N LEU A 654 -17.58 -57.17 23.41
CA LEU A 654 -16.42 -57.34 22.51
C LEU A 654 -15.06 -57.41 23.22
N SER A 655 -14.07 -58.03 22.57
CA SER A 655 -12.68 -58.15 23.06
C SER A 655 -11.61 -57.67 22.06
N TYR A 656 -10.53 -57.00 22.53
CA TYR A 656 -9.47 -56.37 21.70
C TYR A 656 -8.07 -56.95 21.94
N THR A 657 -7.21 -56.99 20.92
CA THR A 657 -5.79 -57.38 21.05
C THR A 657 -4.90 -56.66 20.03
N TRP A 658 -3.80 -56.04 20.49
CA TRP A 658 -2.87 -55.23 19.68
C TRP A 658 -1.51 -55.90 19.42
N TYR A 659 -0.95 -55.66 18.23
CA TYR A 659 0.32 -56.22 17.78
C TYR A 659 1.23 -55.15 17.15
N VAL A 660 2.53 -55.21 17.43
CA VAL A 660 3.59 -54.53 16.63
C VAL A 660 4.41 -55.61 15.94
N GLY A 661 4.37 -55.63 14.61
CA GLY A 661 4.77 -56.77 13.80
C GLY A 661 3.94 -58.01 14.14
N SER A 662 4.61 -59.08 14.57
CA SER A 662 3.99 -60.31 15.07
C SER A 662 3.88 -60.37 16.60
N VAL A 663 4.40 -59.36 17.32
CA VAL A 663 4.48 -59.38 18.78
C VAL A 663 3.22 -58.75 19.38
N ASP A 664 2.50 -59.56 20.15
CA ASP A 664 1.36 -59.12 20.97
C ASP A 664 1.83 -58.15 22.06
N GLN A 665 1.26 -56.96 22.08
CA GLN A 665 1.59 -55.89 23.03
C GLN A 665 0.86 -56.04 24.38
N LYS A 666 0.01 -57.06 24.53
CA LYS A 666 -0.79 -57.34 25.73
C LYS A 666 -1.67 -56.17 26.16
N ILE A 667 -2.16 -55.43 25.17
CA ILE A 667 -3.13 -54.34 25.35
C ILE A 667 -4.51 -54.85 24.98
N THR A 668 -5.47 -54.69 25.89
CA THR A 668 -6.86 -55.14 25.75
C THR A 668 -7.85 -54.00 25.57
N GLY A 669 -7.36 -52.76 25.57
CA GLY A 669 -8.15 -51.57 25.32
C GLY A 669 -8.34 -51.31 23.83
N ASP A 670 -9.19 -50.34 23.55
CA ASP A 670 -9.57 -49.88 22.22
C ASP A 670 -8.54 -48.89 21.61
N SER A 671 -7.47 -48.55 22.35
CA SER A 671 -6.40 -47.64 21.90
C SER A 671 -5.00 -48.11 22.31
N PHE A 672 -4.00 -47.68 21.53
CA PHE A 672 -2.59 -48.00 21.70
C PHE A 672 -1.70 -46.80 21.34
N ARG A 673 -0.84 -46.36 22.26
CA ARG A 673 0.14 -45.29 22.01
C ARG A 673 1.49 -45.89 21.61
N PHE A 674 1.87 -45.69 20.35
CA PHE A 674 3.16 -46.07 19.78
C PHE A 674 4.18 -44.93 19.98
N SER A 675 5.15 -45.11 20.86
CA SER A 675 6.23 -44.15 21.09
C SER A 675 7.54 -44.63 20.46
N THR A 676 8.29 -43.70 19.89
CA THR A 676 9.59 -43.97 19.27
C THR A 676 10.72 -43.35 20.10
N ASP A 677 11.91 -43.90 19.93
CA ASP A 677 13.19 -43.38 20.42
C ASP A 677 14.16 -43.23 19.24
N LEU A 678 15.36 -42.72 19.51
CA LEU A 678 16.42 -42.55 18.51
C LEU A 678 16.91 -43.88 17.86
N LYS A 679 16.38 -45.04 18.24
CA LYS A 679 16.70 -46.35 17.63
C LYS A 679 15.53 -46.90 16.82
N SER A 680 14.46 -46.13 16.68
CA SER A 680 13.19 -46.59 16.13
C SER A 680 13.04 -46.35 14.64
N ALA A 681 14.01 -45.69 13.99
CA ALA A 681 14.00 -45.42 12.55
C ALA A 681 13.72 -46.70 11.72
N GLY A 682 12.85 -46.58 10.72
CA GLY A 682 12.40 -47.70 9.89
C GLY A 682 10.88 -47.86 9.82
N VAL A 683 10.41 -48.97 9.24
CA VAL A 683 8.98 -49.21 8.99
C VAL A 683 8.43 -50.23 9.99
N HIS A 684 7.35 -49.87 10.68
CA HIS A 684 6.66 -50.69 11.69
C HIS A 684 5.23 -51.00 11.24
N SER A 685 4.76 -52.23 11.49
CA SER A 685 3.37 -52.65 11.20
C SER A 685 2.61 -52.84 12.51
N ILE A 686 1.47 -52.15 12.69
CA ILE A 686 0.68 -52.20 13.93
C ILE A 686 -0.71 -52.77 13.60
N ARG A 687 -1.23 -53.75 14.33
CA ARG A 687 -2.53 -54.39 14.05
C ARG A 687 -3.38 -54.58 15.30
N VAL A 688 -4.70 -54.45 15.17
CA VAL A 688 -5.71 -54.78 16.20
C VAL A 688 -6.72 -55.81 15.70
N LYS A 689 -7.17 -56.72 16.57
CA LYS A 689 -8.23 -57.72 16.31
C LYS A 689 -9.39 -57.55 17.31
N VAL A 690 -10.64 -57.64 16.85
CA VAL A 690 -11.89 -57.49 17.63
C VAL A 690 -12.79 -58.73 17.44
N THR A 691 -13.38 -59.30 18.50
CA THR A 691 -14.16 -60.59 18.46
C THR A 691 -15.42 -60.54 19.33
N ASP A 692 -16.53 -61.13 18.86
CA ASP A 692 -17.85 -61.26 19.55
C ASP A 692 -17.96 -62.55 20.41
N PRO A 693 -19.06 -62.74 21.19
CA PRO A 693 -19.34 -63.99 21.92
C PRO A 693 -19.73 -65.20 21.03
N GLY A 694 -20.38 -64.96 19.88
CA GLY A 694 -20.75 -65.97 18.88
C GLY A 694 -19.56 -66.60 18.13
N GLY A 695 -18.35 -66.05 18.30
CA GLY A 695 -17.08 -66.48 17.76
C GLY A 695 -16.62 -65.79 16.45
N LEU A 696 -17.35 -64.81 15.92
CA LEU A 696 -16.96 -64.08 14.71
C LEU A 696 -16.05 -62.88 15.07
N SER A 697 -15.17 -62.47 14.14
CA SER A 697 -14.13 -61.46 14.41
C SER A 697 -13.73 -60.62 13.20
N VAL A 698 -13.15 -59.44 13.46
CA VAL A 698 -12.66 -58.44 12.48
C VAL A 698 -11.29 -57.88 12.89
N SER A 699 -10.49 -57.29 11.98
CA SER A 699 -9.14 -56.77 12.27
C SER A 699 -8.74 -55.54 11.43
N ARG A 700 -7.82 -54.70 11.95
CA ARG A 700 -7.27 -53.50 11.28
C ARG A 700 -5.75 -53.43 11.42
N THR A 701 -5.04 -52.97 10.38
CA THR A 701 -3.56 -52.84 10.38
C THR A 701 -3.11 -51.46 9.85
N TRP A 702 -2.06 -50.89 10.44
CA TRP A 702 -1.35 -49.67 10.04
C TRP A 702 0.09 -49.96 9.66
N ARG A 703 0.64 -49.10 8.80
CA ARG A 703 2.06 -49.04 8.45
C ARG A 703 2.60 -47.67 8.86
N VAL A 704 3.58 -47.65 9.77
CA VAL A 704 4.17 -46.42 10.33
C VAL A 704 5.63 -46.34 9.92
N THR A 705 6.03 -45.26 9.25
CA THR A 705 7.43 -44.98 8.87
C THR A 705 8.03 -44.00 9.88
N VAL A 706 9.14 -44.36 10.49
CA VAL A 706 9.89 -43.52 11.42
C VAL A 706 11.14 -43.01 10.70
N LEU A 707 11.27 -41.69 10.54
CA LEU A 707 12.41 -41.05 9.89
C LEU A 707 13.56 -40.82 10.89
N ASN A 708 14.80 -40.96 10.40
CA ASN A 708 16.02 -40.61 11.14
C ASN A 708 16.25 -39.10 11.09
N VAL A 709 16.61 -38.48 12.21
CA VAL A 709 16.91 -37.06 12.36
C VAL A 709 18.33 -36.92 12.89
N ASN A 710 19.20 -36.25 12.13
CA ASN A 710 20.63 -36.16 12.48
C ASN A 710 20.87 -35.55 13.88
N VAL A 711 21.63 -36.25 14.71
CA VAL A 711 22.08 -35.81 16.03
C VAL A 711 23.54 -35.35 15.95
N PRO A 712 23.84 -34.05 16.17
CA PRO A 712 25.21 -33.54 16.07
C PRO A 712 26.21 -34.29 16.97
N PRO A 713 27.49 -34.37 16.59
CA PRO A 713 28.51 -35.02 17.38
C PRO A 713 28.66 -34.38 18.76
N VAL A 714 28.81 -35.22 19.78
CA VAL A 714 28.99 -34.80 21.17
C VAL A 714 30.44 -35.01 21.58
N VAL A 715 31.06 -33.97 22.14
CA VAL A 715 32.39 -34.09 22.74
C VAL A 715 32.28 -34.84 24.07
N ASP A 716 32.83 -36.06 24.12
CA ASP A 716 32.81 -36.91 25.32
C ASP A 716 33.89 -36.47 26.33
N SER A 717 35.07 -36.09 25.83
CA SER A 717 36.19 -35.69 26.67
C SER A 717 37.15 -34.77 25.93
N LEU A 718 37.81 -33.87 26.67
CA LEU A 718 38.85 -32.98 26.15
C LEU A 718 39.95 -32.75 27.19
N GLN A 719 41.18 -32.54 26.73
CA GLN A 719 42.33 -32.12 27.52
C GLN A 719 43.17 -31.14 26.70
N PRO A 720 43.77 -30.11 27.33
CA PRO A 720 43.58 -29.70 28.72
C PRO A 720 42.15 -29.17 28.97
N ASN A 721 41.70 -29.12 30.23
CA ASN A 721 40.36 -28.62 30.58
C ASN A 721 40.31 -27.10 30.85
N ALA A 722 41.45 -26.42 30.76
CA ALA A 722 41.61 -24.99 30.94
C ALA A 722 42.67 -24.46 29.95
N ASN A 723 42.72 -23.14 29.81
CA ASN A 723 43.72 -22.46 29.01
C ASN A 723 45.13 -22.73 29.58
N PRO A 724 46.01 -23.41 28.83
CA PRO A 724 47.34 -23.78 29.31
C PRO A 724 48.28 -22.56 29.30
N ARG A 725 49.19 -22.53 30.27
CA ARG A 725 50.35 -21.63 30.29
C ARG A 725 51.61 -22.47 30.28
N VAL A 726 52.48 -22.22 29.31
CA VAL A 726 53.77 -22.91 29.15
C VAL A 726 54.87 -21.89 28.91
N ARG A 727 56.11 -22.31 29.06
CA ARG A 727 57.28 -21.53 28.67
C ARG A 727 57.74 -21.92 27.28
N GLU A 728 58.53 -21.06 26.63
CA GLU A 728 59.22 -21.43 25.40
C GLU A 728 60.03 -22.72 25.57
N THR A 729 60.13 -23.52 24.50
CA THR A 729 60.71 -24.88 24.45
C THR A 729 59.92 -25.99 25.16
N GLU A 730 58.83 -25.66 25.85
CA GLU A 730 57.87 -26.66 26.36
C GLU A 730 56.86 -27.09 25.28
N HIS A 731 55.89 -27.91 25.66
CA HIS A 731 54.81 -28.33 24.76
C HIS A 731 53.51 -28.53 25.52
N VAL A 732 52.40 -28.38 24.81
CA VAL A 732 51.06 -28.72 25.30
C VAL A 732 50.46 -29.77 24.38
N SER A 733 49.96 -30.86 24.95
CA SER A 733 49.21 -31.87 24.21
C SER A 733 47.72 -31.66 24.41
N PHE A 734 47.01 -31.59 23.30
CA PHE A 734 45.57 -31.53 23.22
C PHE A 734 45.04 -32.90 22.80
N SER A 735 43.98 -33.35 23.45
CA SER A 735 43.26 -34.56 23.05
C SER A 735 41.76 -34.31 23.18
N ILE A 736 40.99 -34.76 22.20
CA ILE A 736 39.53 -34.66 22.20
C ILE A 736 38.94 -35.97 21.69
N SER A 737 37.91 -36.46 22.37
CA SER A 737 37.09 -37.57 21.89
C SER A 737 35.66 -37.09 21.72
N ALA A 738 35.03 -37.52 20.62
CA ALA A 738 33.63 -37.27 20.38
C ALA A 738 32.96 -38.55 19.87
N SER A 739 31.66 -38.64 20.12
CA SER A 739 30.79 -39.72 19.68
C SER A 739 29.63 -39.16 18.88
N ASP A 740 29.12 -40.00 17.97
CA ASP A 740 27.98 -39.69 17.12
C ASP A 740 26.88 -40.69 17.40
N PHE A 741 25.66 -40.21 17.65
CA PHE A 741 24.56 -41.10 18.01
C PHE A 741 24.09 -41.93 16.80
N ASP A 742 24.04 -41.30 15.63
CA ASP A 742 23.70 -41.91 14.33
C ASP A 742 24.83 -42.80 13.76
N LYS A 743 25.97 -42.85 14.46
CA LYS A 743 27.18 -43.60 14.10
C LYS A 743 27.80 -43.15 12.78
N GLN A 744 27.64 -41.88 12.44
CA GLN A 744 28.33 -41.26 11.32
C GLN A 744 29.83 -41.17 11.59
N THR A 745 30.61 -41.04 10.51
CA THR A 745 32.07 -41.02 10.61
C THR A 745 32.55 -39.61 10.98
N LEU A 746 33.21 -39.48 12.13
CA LEU A 746 33.68 -38.17 12.61
C LEU A 746 35.03 -37.75 12.03
N ILE A 747 35.12 -36.49 11.61
CA ILE A 747 36.31 -35.86 11.05
C ILE A 747 36.79 -34.76 11.99
N TYR A 748 38.07 -34.77 12.35
CA TYR A 748 38.70 -33.83 13.29
C TYR A 748 39.74 -32.98 12.55
N ARG A 749 39.68 -31.65 12.72
CA ARG A 749 40.67 -30.70 12.20
C ARG A 749 41.13 -29.74 13.28
N TRP A 750 42.44 -29.62 13.45
CA TRP A 750 43.08 -28.73 14.42
C TRP A 750 43.62 -27.50 13.73
N TYR A 751 43.45 -26.35 14.36
CA TYR A 751 43.92 -25.05 13.90
C TYR A 751 44.77 -24.39 14.97
N LEU A 752 45.92 -23.83 14.58
CA LEU A 752 46.73 -22.93 15.40
C LEU A 752 46.71 -21.55 14.73
N ASP A 753 46.20 -20.55 15.43
CA ASP A 753 46.02 -19.18 14.93
C ASP A 753 45.35 -19.12 13.55
N GLY A 754 44.31 -19.95 13.37
CA GLY A 754 43.53 -20.05 12.14
C GLY A 754 44.18 -20.88 11.02
N THR A 755 45.38 -21.40 11.20
CA THR A 755 46.05 -22.28 10.23
C THR A 755 45.85 -23.75 10.60
N GLU A 756 45.43 -24.61 9.67
CA GLU A 756 45.26 -26.04 9.92
C GLU A 756 46.62 -26.72 10.20
N VAL A 757 46.73 -27.40 11.34
CA VAL A 757 47.98 -27.97 11.87
C VAL A 757 47.92 -29.47 12.11
N GLY A 758 46.73 -30.08 12.05
CA GLY A 758 46.60 -31.50 12.27
C GLY A 758 45.21 -32.05 12.06
N THR A 759 45.13 -33.37 11.95
CA THR A 759 43.88 -34.13 11.89
C THR A 759 43.91 -35.27 12.90
N GLY A 760 42.74 -35.76 13.29
CA GLY A 760 42.60 -36.81 14.31
C GLY A 760 42.35 -36.27 15.72
N GLN A 761 42.26 -37.18 16.69
CA GLN A 761 41.80 -36.89 18.06
C GLN A 761 42.84 -36.19 18.94
N GLN A 762 44.07 -36.02 18.47
CA GLN A 762 45.17 -35.45 19.27
C GLN A 762 45.98 -34.46 18.44
N TYR A 763 46.46 -33.42 19.11
CA TYR A 763 47.38 -32.44 18.55
C TYR A 763 48.35 -32.00 19.63
N THR A 764 49.64 -31.92 19.33
CA THR A 764 50.65 -31.42 20.26
C THR A 764 51.22 -30.12 19.72
N TYR A 765 51.02 -29.02 20.45
CA TYR A 765 51.66 -27.76 20.16
C TYR A 765 53.03 -27.72 20.86
N LYS A 766 54.11 -27.65 20.06
CA LYS A 766 55.49 -27.52 20.55
C LYS A 766 55.92 -26.06 20.40
N THR A 767 56.40 -25.45 21.48
CA THR A 767 56.88 -24.07 21.46
C THR A 767 58.39 -24.03 21.19
N GLY A 768 58.86 -22.98 20.53
CA GLY A 768 60.27 -22.63 20.38
C GLY A 768 60.57 -21.28 21.04
N TYR A 769 61.78 -20.76 20.85
CA TYR A 769 62.20 -19.43 21.34
C TYR A 769 61.60 -18.25 20.57
N ASP A 770 60.75 -18.51 19.58
CA ASP A 770 60.03 -17.48 18.81
C ASP A 770 58.51 -17.60 19.05
N SER A 771 58.09 -18.29 20.12
CA SER A 771 56.70 -18.65 20.39
C SER A 771 56.07 -17.83 21.52
N ALA A 772 56.80 -16.90 22.15
CA ALA A 772 56.26 -16.03 23.17
C ALA A 772 55.01 -15.27 22.68
N GLY A 773 53.94 -15.30 23.48
CA GLY A 773 52.66 -14.66 23.14
C GLY A 773 51.42 -15.49 23.46
N MET A 774 50.28 -15.10 22.88
CA MET A 774 49.04 -15.85 22.98
C MET A 774 48.73 -16.52 21.63
N HIS A 775 48.46 -17.82 21.67
CA HIS A 775 48.11 -18.62 20.51
C HIS A 775 46.76 -19.30 20.69
N LEU A 776 45.90 -19.26 19.67
CA LEU A 776 44.59 -19.90 19.67
C LEU A 776 44.70 -21.30 19.04
N VAL A 777 44.44 -22.33 19.84
CA VAL A 777 44.28 -23.70 19.35
C VAL A 777 42.79 -24.00 19.27
N GLU A 778 42.28 -24.35 18.09
CA GLU A 778 40.88 -24.75 17.87
C GLU A 778 40.82 -26.15 17.26
N VAL A 779 39.82 -26.94 17.65
CA VAL A 779 39.46 -28.18 16.96
C VAL A 779 38.02 -28.13 16.51
N VAL A 780 37.78 -28.51 15.26
CA VAL A 780 36.45 -28.65 14.66
C VAL A 780 36.20 -30.13 14.39
N ILE A 781 35.06 -30.62 14.85
CA ILE A 781 34.60 -32.01 14.71
C ILE A 781 33.30 -31.99 13.93
N THR A 782 33.21 -32.77 12.86
CA THR A 782 32.00 -32.87 12.04
C THR A 782 31.67 -34.31 11.69
N ASP A 783 30.38 -34.62 11.64
CA ASP A 783 29.78 -35.87 11.16
C ASP A 783 29.52 -35.84 9.64
N GLY A 784 29.64 -34.66 9.00
CA GLY A 784 29.34 -34.40 7.59
C GLY A 784 28.11 -33.51 7.38
N GLU A 785 27.25 -33.36 8.39
CA GLU A 785 26.01 -32.56 8.35
C GLU A 785 26.02 -31.42 9.37
N ALA A 786 26.52 -31.66 10.57
CA ALA A 786 26.68 -30.72 11.67
C ALA A 786 28.14 -30.65 12.16
N ASN A 787 28.46 -29.62 12.96
CA ASN A 787 29.77 -29.46 13.55
C ASN A 787 29.70 -29.04 15.02
N VAL A 788 30.74 -29.40 15.76
CA VAL A 788 31.03 -28.91 17.10
C VAL A 788 32.50 -28.47 17.16
N SER A 789 32.76 -27.31 17.76
CA SER A 789 34.13 -26.81 17.93
C SER A 789 34.50 -26.59 19.40
N ARG A 790 35.81 -26.67 19.68
CA ARG A 790 36.41 -26.34 20.98
C ARG A 790 37.72 -25.59 20.76
N SER A 791 38.00 -24.63 21.64
CA SER A 791 39.22 -23.83 21.54
C SER A 791 39.88 -23.59 22.89
N TRP A 792 41.18 -23.33 22.83
CA TRP A 792 42.05 -23.00 23.95
C TRP A 792 42.92 -21.81 23.58
N THR A 793 43.10 -20.89 24.52
CA THR A 793 44.12 -19.86 24.40
C THR A 793 45.36 -20.32 25.16
N VAL A 794 46.44 -20.60 24.45
CA VAL A 794 47.74 -20.96 25.03
C VAL A 794 48.53 -19.69 25.28
N THR A 795 48.96 -19.45 26.52
CA THR A 795 49.94 -18.39 26.82
C THR A 795 51.33 -19.01 26.88
N VAL A 796 52.24 -18.53 26.02
CA VAL A 796 53.64 -18.92 26.02
C VAL A 796 54.45 -17.79 26.64
N GLU A 797 55.07 -18.07 27.78
CA GLU A 797 55.97 -17.17 28.49
C GLU A 797 57.37 -17.23 27.86
N ASP A 798 57.91 -16.05 27.54
CA ASP A 798 59.26 -15.83 27.05
C ASP A 798 60.34 -16.42 27.99
N VAL A 799 61.36 -17.07 27.42
CA VAL A 799 62.49 -17.63 28.18
C VAL A 799 63.80 -16.96 27.76
N ASN A 800 64.23 -15.97 28.55
CA ASN A 800 65.47 -15.24 28.33
C ASN A 800 66.70 -16.15 28.19
N ARG A 801 67.45 -15.95 27.11
CA ARG A 801 68.73 -16.58 26.75
C ARG A 801 69.87 -15.65 27.15
N MET A 802 71.03 -16.23 27.44
CA MET A 802 72.22 -15.43 27.80
C MET A 802 72.73 -14.65 26.57
N PRO A 803 73.28 -13.44 26.76
CA PRO A 803 73.92 -12.71 25.69
C PRO A 803 75.20 -13.41 25.22
N VAL A 804 75.58 -13.16 23.96
CA VAL A 804 76.79 -13.71 23.33
C VAL A 804 77.85 -12.60 23.24
N PRO A 805 78.86 -12.59 24.13
CA PRO A 805 79.91 -11.59 24.13
C PRO A 805 80.94 -11.92 23.05
N VAL A 806 81.30 -10.91 22.26
CA VAL A 806 82.33 -11.01 21.22
C VAL A 806 83.31 -9.86 21.39
N ILE A 807 84.61 -10.18 21.38
CA ILE A 807 85.70 -9.21 21.33
C ILE A 807 86.20 -9.15 19.89
N ASP A 808 85.86 -8.08 19.18
CA ASP A 808 86.24 -7.84 17.78
C ASP A 808 87.67 -7.31 17.63
N SER A 809 88.22 -6.71 18.68
CA SER A 809 89.60 -6.20 18.74
C SER A 809 90.11 -6.20 20.19
N PRO A 810 91.42 -6.38 20.45
CA PRO A 810 92.47 -6.74 19.50
C PRO A 810 92.33 -8.19 19.04
N VAL A 811 92.33 -8.40 17.72
CA VAL A 811 92.32 -9.73 17.10
C VAL A 811 93.49 -9.79 16.12
N GLY A 812 94.39 -10.76 16.28
CA GLY A 812 95.53 -10.97 15.39
C GLY A 812 96.82 -10.20 15.73
N LYS A 813 96.75 -9.00 16.33
CA LYS A 813 97.92 -8.33 16.95
C LYS A 813 97.80 -8.45 18.47
N LEU A 814 98.66 -9.28 19.07
CA LEU A 814 98.66 -9.55 20.51
C LEU A 814 99.97 -9.16 21.21
N ASP A 815 100.90 -8.53 20.49
CA ASP A 815 102.13 -7.96 21.04
C ASP A 815 102.15 -6.47 20.71
N PHE A 816 102.28 -5.66 21.76
CA PHE A 816 102.25 -4.20 21.68
C PHE A 816 103.49 -3.61 22.35
N LEU A 817 103.87 -2.39 21.97
CA LEU A 817 104.81 -1.61 22.78
C LEU A 817 104.06 -0.82 23.85
N GLU A 818 104.70 -0.48 24.97
CA GLU A 818 104.11 0.38 26.02
C GLU A 818 103.68 1.77 25.50
N THR A 819 104.22 2.17 24.34
CA THR A 819 103.86 3.37 23.60
C THR A 819 102.75 3.18 22.58
N GLU A 820 102.11 2.01 22.50
CA GLU A 820 100.98 1.74 21.62
C GLU A 820 99.66 1.69 22.42
N GLU A 821 98.57 2.11 21.77
CA GLU A 821 97.22 1.90 22.29
C GLU A 821 96.67 0.58 21.78
N VAL A 822 95.99 -0.13 22.68
CA VAL A 822 95.24 -1.34 22.36
C VAL A 822 93.78 -0.94 22.24
N SER A 823 93.20 -1.15 21.06
CA SER A 823 91.79 -0.89 20.80
C SER A 823 90.94 -2.12 21.08
N PHE A 824 89.86 -1.94 21.83
CA PHE A 824 88.88 -2.96 22.16
C PHE A 824 87.53 -2.63 21.56
N SER A 825 86.88 -3.64 20.99
CA SER A 825 85.57 -3.51 20.36
C SER A 825 84.68 -4.72 20.67
N ALA A 826 83.41 -4.47 20.96
CA ALA A 826 82.37 -5.45 21.23
C ALA A 826 81.16 -5.28 20.30
N LEU A 827 81.38 -4.75 19.10
CA LEU A 827 80.34 -4.46 18.12
C LEU A 827 79.55 -5.70 17.68
N SER A 828 80.18 -6.87 17.67
CA SER A 828 79.53 -8.13 17.29
C SER A 828 78.87 -8.86 18.47
N SER A 829 78.93 -8.31 19.69
CA SER A 829 78.16 -8.86 20.80
C SER A 829 76.67 -8.69 20.52
N SER A 830 75.90 -9.74 20.78
CA SER A 830 74.47 -9.80 20.48
C SER A 830 73.70 -10.54 21.56
N ASP A 831 72.40 -10.27 21.65
CA ASP A 831 71.47 -11.03 22.48
C ASP A 831 70.50 -11.82 21.58
N PRO A 832 70.34 -13.14 21.78
CA PRO A 832 69.41 -13.94 20.99
C PRO A 832 67.94 -13.47 21.05
N ASP A 833 67.50 -12.86 22.16
CA ASP A 833 66.13 -12.34 22.36
C ASP A 833 65.99 -10.86 21.97
N GLY A 834 67.07 -10.26 21.44
CA GLY A 834 67.09 -8.86 21.03
C GLY A 834 67.16 -7.89 22.21
N ASP A 835 67.46 -8.38 23.41
CA ASP A 835 67.60 -7.58 24.62
C ASP A 835 68.70 -6.52 24.49
N THR A 836 68.51 -5.41 25.21
CA THR A 836 69.51 -4.32 25.23
C THR A 836 70.73 -4.75 26.05
N LEU A 837 71.91 -4.69 25.42
CA LEU A 837 73.17 -5.10 26.03
C LEU A 837 73.89 -3.97 26.79
N LYS A 838 74.48 -4.33 27.94
CA LYS A 838 75.45 -3.52 28.69
C LYS A 838 76.83 -4.17 28.66
N TYR A 839 77.87 -3.34 28.52
CA TYR A 839 79.25 -3.78 28.37
C TYR A 839 80.07 -3.41 29.59
N ARG A 840 81.00 -4.28 29.97
CA ARG A 840 81.98 -4.01 31.01
C ARG A 840 83.30 -4.70 30.68
N TRP A 841 84.33 -3.90 30.47
CA TRP A 841 85.68 -4.37 30.19
C TRP A 841 86.51 -4.36 31.45
N LEU A 842 87.16 -5.47 31.76
CA LEU A 842 87.83 -5.72 33.04
C LEU A 842 89.24 -6.23 32.82
N GLU A 843 90.18 -5.73 33.61
CA GLU A 843 91.48 -6.37 33.82
C GLU A 843 91.56 -6.81 35.29
N GLY A 844 91.46 -8.11 35.53
CA GLY A 844 91.21 -8.62 36.88
C GLY A 844 89.92 -8.03 37.47
N SER A 845 90.02 -7.31 38.59
CA SER A 845 88.88 -6.61 39.21
C SER A 845 88.74 -5.15 38.79
N ARG A 846 89.69 -4.62 38.01
CA ARG A 846 89.70 -3.22 37.59
C ARG A 846 88.84 -3.03 36.36
N GLU A 847 87.88 -2.13 36.43
CA GLU A 847 87.08 -1.72 35.27
C GLU A 847 87.89 -0.76 34.39
N LEU A 848 87.97 -1.10 33.11
CA LEU A 848 88.65 -0.32 32.08
C LEU A 848 87.68 0.57 31.32
N SER A 849 86.48 0.06 31.00
CA SER A 849 85.45 0.80 30.27
C SER A 849 84.08 0.12 30.37
N GLN A 850 83.01 0.90 30.18
CA GLN A 850 81.64 0.40 29.98
C GLN A 850 81.12 0.64 28.56
N SER A 851 81.94 1.26 27.71
CA SER A 851 81.60 1.54 26.32
C SER A 851 81.73 0.28 25.47
N ARG A 852 80.92 0.19 24.41
CA ARG A 852 80.97 -0.90 23.44
C ARG A 852 82.32 -0.97 22.71
N GLU A 853 83.02 0.17 22.61
CA GLU A 853 84.38 0.27 22.08
C GLU A 853 85.20 1.26 22.91
N PHE A 854 86.50 1.02 23.07
CA PHE A 854 87.44 1.97 23.70
C PHE A 854 88.90 1.61 23.34
N SER A 855 89.84 2.52 23.58
CA SER A 855 91.28 2.26 23.47
C SER A 855 91.97 2.58 24.80
N ALA A 856 93.00 1.80 25.16
CA ALA A 856 93.79 2.02 26.36
C ALA A 856 95.26 1.64 26.16
N ARG A 857 96.14 2.28 26.94
CA ARG A 857 97.56 1.91 27.06
C ARG A 857 97.77 1.07 28.30
N PHE A 858 98.68 0.11 28.20
CA PHE A 858 98.97 -0.83 29.27
C PHE A 858 100.45 -0.76 29.62
N PRO A 859 100.84 -0.94 30.89
CA PRO A 859 102.24 -1.04 31.28
C PRO A 859 102.87 -2.30 30.67
N ARG A 860 104.20 -2.43 30.74
CA ARG A 860 104.87 -3.66 30.30
C ARG A 860 104.36 -4.92 31.03
N GLY A 861 104.27 -6.04 30.32
CA GLY A 861 103.91 -7.35 30.84
C GLY A 861 102.72 -8.00 30.11
N PRO A 862 102.30 -9.19 30.57
CA PRO A 862 101.10 -9.86 30.07
C PRO A 862 99.82 -9.22 30.62
N HIS A 863 98.81 -9.08 29.77
CA HIS A 863 97.51 -8.51 30.09
C HIS A 863 96.40 -9.46 29.66
N GLU A 864 95.36 -9.56 30.49
CA GLU A 864 94.13 -10.29 30.19
C GLU A 864 92.94 -9.37 30.41
N VAL A 865 92.27 -9.02 29.33
CA VAL A 865 91.10 -8.16 29.35
C VAL A 865 89.86 -9.01 29.09
N THR A 866 88.92 -8.96 30.03
CA THR A 866 87.65 -9.68 29.99
C THR A 866 86.53 -8.73 29.62
N LEU A 867 85.80 -9.06 28.58
CA LEU A 867 84.51 -8.47 28.25
C LEU A 867 83.42 -9.24 28.97
N GLU A 868 82.68 -8.56 29.83
CA GLU A 868 81.42 -9.01 30.40
C GLU A 868 80.28 -8.27 29.71
N VAL A 869 79.32 -9.04 29.17
CA VAL A 869 78.10 -8.53 28.55
C VAL A 869 76.91 -9.00 29.38
N THR A 870 76.03 -8.06 29.69
CA THR A 870 74.81 -8.29 30.48
C THR A 870 73.61 -7.85 29.67
N ASP A 871 72.61 -8.70 29.55
CA ASP A 871 71.33 -8.37 28.92
C ASP A 871 70.44 -7.50 29.85
N GLN A 872 69.24 -7.16 29.39
CA GLN A 872 68.29 -6.35 30.16
C GLN A 872 67.68 -7.13 31.33
N ASN A 873 67.58 -8.45 31.18
CA ASN A 873 67.08 -9.40 32.17
C ASN A 873 68.13 -9.86 33.21
N ARG A 874 69.33 -9.26 33.17
CA ARG A 874 70.48 -9.47 34.07
C ARG A 874 71.19 -10.81 33.89
N ALA A 875 70.96 -11.55 32.81
CA ALA A 875 71.84 -12.67 32.48
C ALA A 875 73.17 -12.11 31.94
N THR A 876 74.27 -12.72 32.37
CA THR A 876 75.61 -12.22 32.05
C THR A 876 76.45 -13.32 31.44
N ASN A 877 77.26 -12.97 30.46
CA ASN A 877 78.22 -13.87 29.86
C ASN A 877 79.53 -13.14 29.61
N LYS A 878 80.66 -13.86 29.60
CA LYS A 878 81.99 -13.26 29.51
C LYS A 878 82.86 -13.94 28.47
N THR A 879 83.78 -13.17 27.89
CA THR A 879 84.89 -13.67 27.08
C THR A 879 86.13 -12.83 27.34
N SER A 880 87.31 -13.34 27.05
CA SER A 880 88.57 -12.65 27.38
C SER A 880 89.57 -12.71 26.24
N VAL A 881 90.42 -11.70 26.15
CA VAL A 881 91.55 -11.63 25.25
C VAL A 881 92.84 -11.41 26.04
N ARG A 882 93.91 -12.11 25.64
CA ARG A 882 95.24 -11.99 26.24
C ARG A 882 96.22 -11.41 25.24
N PHE A 883 97.03 -10.46 25.68
CA PHE A 883 98.08 -9.84 24.87
C PHE A 883 99.27 -9.44 25.76
N ASN A 884 100.43 -9.22 25.18
CA ASN A 884 101.64 -8.78 25.87
C ASN A 884 102.00 -7.36 25.45
N VAL A 885 102.60 -6.64 26.40
CA VAL A 885 103.14 -5.30 26.16
C VAL A 885 104.61 -5.31 26.51
N HIS A 886 105.44 -4.90 25.55
CA HIS A 886 106.89 -4.87 25.64
C HIS A 886 107.42 -3.44 25.70
N TYR A 887 108.70 -3.29 26.06
CA TYR A 887 109.38 -2.00 26.14
C TYR A 887 110.80 -2.07 25.59
N ILE A 888 111.30 -0.90 25.16
CA ILE A 888 112.68 -0.71 24.66
C ILE A 888 113.42 0.20 25.63
N LYS A 889 114.64 -0.17 26.04
CA LYS A 889 115.48 0.69 26.90
C LYS A 889 116.95 0.56 26.57
N LEU A 890 117.52 1.57 25.91
CA LEU A 890 118.90 1.58 25.45
C LEU A 890 119.86 2.20 26.48
N VAL A 891 121.02 1.58 26.68
CA VAL A 891 122.11 2.06 27.54
C VAL A 891 123.43 1.92 26.79
N ALA A 892 124.23 2.99 26.72
CA ALA A 892 125.53 2.95 26.05
C ALA A 892 126.69 2.78 27.04
N ASN A 893 127.69 1.97 26.70
CA ASN A 893 128.97 1.85 27.39
C ASN A 893 130.12 2.09 26.42
N ILE A 894 131.22 2.68 26.89
CA ILE A 894 132.38 3.02 26.05
C ILE A 894 133.60 2.28 26.56
N GLY A 895 134.37 1.69 25.65
CA GLY A 895 135.71 1.16 25.93
C GLY A 895 136.70 1.61 24.88
N TYR A 896 137.97 1.34 25.15
CA TYR A 896 139.09 1.70 24.30
C TYR A 896 140.12 0.58 24.31
N ASP A 897 140.79 0.41 23.17
CA ASP A 897 141.77 -0.65 22.95
C ASP A 897 143.12 -0.39 23.66
N ILE A 898 143.48 0.87 23.91
CA ILE A 898 144.79 1.25 24.45
C ILE A 898 144.63 2.15 25.68
N LEU A 899 145.12 1.67 26.83
CA LEU A 899 145.22 2.45 28.07
C LEU A 899 146.54 3.24 28.08
N ALA A 900 146.45 4.57 28.25
CA ALA A 900 147.57 5.52 28.20
C ALA A 900 148.36 5.52 26.87
N PRO A 901 147.71 5.84 25.73
CA PRO A 901 148.36 5.93 24.42
C PRO A 901 149.44 7.01 24.40
N VAL A 902 150.51 6.80 23.63
CA VAL A 902 151.47 7.86 23.35
C VAL A 902 150.88 8.87 22.36
N GLU A 903 151.28 10.14 22.48
CA GLU A 903 150.77 11.20 21.62
C GLU A 903 150.93 10.85 20.13
N GLY A 904 149.84 10.95 19.38
CA GLY A 904 149.77 10.60 17.96
C GLY A 904 149.41 9.14 17.65
N GLN A 905 149.33 8.25 18.65
CA GLN A 905 148.88 6.87 18.47
C GLN A 905 147.37 6.83 18.16
N ARG A 906 146.94 5.89 17.31
CA ARG A 906 145.50 5.67 17.07
C ARG A 906 144.92 4.82 18.20
N VAL A 907 143.81 5.29 18.75
CA VAL A 907 142.97 4.63 19.76
C VAL A 907 141.64 4.31 19.10
N THR A 908 141.18 3.08 19.25
CA THR A 908 139.85 2.67 18.82
C THR A 908 138.92 2.68 20.01
N PHE A 909 137.96 3.58 20.00
CA PHE A 909 136.84 3.54 20.93
C PHE A 909 135.77 2.59 20.42
N THR A 910 135.23 1.76 21.29
CA THR A 910 134.05 0.94 21.00
C THR A 910 132.91 1.42 21.89
N ALA A 911 131.80 1.83 21.28
CA ALA A 911 130.56 2.10 22.00
C ALA A 911 129.65 0.88 21.87
N TRP A 912 129.35 0.22 22.99
CA TRP A 912 128.36 -0.84 23.08
C TRP A 912 127.01 -0.26 23.46
N VAL A 913 125.95 -0.66 22.75
CA VAL A 913 124.57 -0.31 23.05
C VAL A 913 123.84 -1.53 23.57
N ASN A 914 123.48 -1.49 24.83
CA ASN A 914 122.72 -2.55 25.48
C ASN A 914 121.24 -2.19 25.44
N ASN A 915 120.44 -3.02 24.79
CA ASN A 915 118.99 -2.95 24.92
C ASN A 915 118.58 -3.72 26.17
N THR A 916 118.38 -3.00 27.27
CA THR A 916 117.86 -3.52 28.54
C THR A 916 116.33 -3.67 28.55
N GLY A 917 115.68 -3.41 27.42
CA GLY A 917 114.28 -3.75 27.13
C GLY A 917 114.09 -5.19 26.69
N ASP A 918 112.84 -5.61 26.51
CA ASP A 918 112.46 -6.95 26.07
C ASP A 918 111.94 -6.99 24.62
N ALA A 919 111.63 -5.84 24.02
CA ALA A 919 111.39 -5.72 22.57
C ALA A 919 112.67 -5.39 21.81
N GLU A 920 112.73 -5.82 20.54
CA GLU A 920 113.79 -5.42 19.61
C GLU A 920 113.78 -3.91 19.39
N ALA A 921 114.97 -3.30 19.47
CA ALA A 921 115.17 -1.89 19.22
C ALA A 921 115.81 -1.71 17.86
N THR A 922 115.06 -1.12 16.93
CA THR A 922 115.50 -0.94 15.54
C THR A 922 115.90 0.50 15.25
N GLY A 923 116.79 0.72 14.28
CA GLY A 923 117.14 2.08 13.81
C GLY A 923 117.97 2.89 14.81
N ILE A 924 118.85 2.22 15.56
CA ILE A 924 119.69 2.83 16.58
C ILE A 924 120.89 3.52 15.94
N GLU A 925 121.17 4.78 16.33
CA GLU A 925 122.42 5.47 15.99
C GLU A 925 123.16 5.93 17.25
N VAL A 926 124.47 5.67 17.28
CA VAL A 926 125.37 6.15 18.33
C VAL A 926 126.25 7.27 17.80
N GLU A 927 126.28 8.39 18.50
CA GLU A 927 127.27 9.45 18.32
C GLU A 927 128.36 9.33 19.37
N LEU A 928 129.65 9.34 18.97
CA LEU A 928 130.76 9.38 19.92
C LEU A 928 131.45 10.74 19.88
N LEU A 929 131.71 11.33 21.04
CA LEU A 929 132.40 12.60 21.20
C LEU A 929 133.64 12.43 22.06
N VAL A 930 134.72 13.15 21.75
CA VAL A 930 135.90 13.30 22.63
C VAL A 930 136.05 14.79 22.96
N ASP A 931 136.05 15.12 24.25
CA ASP A 931 135.99 16.49 24.79
C ASP A 931 134.89 17.35 24.16
N GLY A 932 133.73 16.74 23.93
CA GLY A 932 132.58 17.40 23.31
C GLY A 932 132.70 17.63 21.80
N THR A 933 133.81 17.22 21.17
CA THR A 933 133.95 17.22 19.70
C THR A 933 133.53 15.87 19.14
N SER A 934 132.54 15.87 18.24
CA SER A 934 132.01 14.65 17.64
C SER A 934 133.04 13.98 16.72
N LEU A 935 133.20 12.67 16.89
CA LEU A 935 133.92 11.79 15.96
C LEU A 935 132.99 11.27 14.85
N GLY A 936 131.71 11.62 14.89
CA GLY A 936 130.66 11.21 13.95
C GLY A 936 129.61 10.31 14.58
N ARG A 937 128.57 10.01 13.79
CA ARG A 937 127.52 9.04 14.12
C ARG A 937 127.73 7.76 13.35
N LYS A 938 127.45 6.64 13.99
CA LYS A 938 127.43 5.34 13.32
C LYS A 938 126.17 4.58 13.71
N PRO A 939 125.54 3.89 12.75
CA PRO A 939 124.44 3.01 13.05
C PRO A 939 124.93 1.84 13.90
N VAL A 940 124.01 1.31 14.70
CA VAL A 940 124.14 0.04 15.38
C VAL A 940 123.04 -0.85 14.83
N ASP A 941 123.40 -2.07 14.41
CA ASP A 941 122.43 -3.06 13.94
C ASP A 941 121.32 -3.25 14.98
N ASP A 942 120.13 -3.67 14.52
CA ASP A 942 118.97 -3.88 15.39
C ASP A 942 119.36 -4.73 16.61
N VAL A 943 119.01 -4.25 17.80
CA VAL A 943 119.42 -4.87 19.06
C VAL A 943 118.20 -5.57 19.66
N PRO A 944 118.13 -6.91 19.63
CA PRO A 944 117.08 -7.66 20.30
C PRO A 944 116.98 -7.31 21.79
N GLY A 945 115.83 -7.55 22.41
CA GLY A 945 115.67 -7.37 23.86
C GLY A 945 116.73 -8.16 24.65
N GLY A 946 117.42 -7.49 25.57
CA GLY A 946 118.56 -8.04 26.33
C GLY A 946 119.89 -8.10 25.56
N GLY A 947 119.92 -7.74 24.28
CA GLY A 947 121.09 -7.81 23.42
C GLY A 947 122.04 -6.61 23.53
N THR A 948 123.21 -6.76 22.92
CA THR A 948 124.23 -5.70 22.81
C THR A 948 124.66 -5.54 21.36
N GLY A 949 124.49 -4.35 20.80
CA GLY A 949 125.15 -3.94 19.55
C GLY A 949 126.39 -3.11 19.83
N SER A 950 127.23 -2.84 18.83
CA SER A 950 128.36 -1.93 19.02
C SER A 950 128.77 -1.20 17.75
N ALA A 951 129.39 -0.04 17.91
CA ALA A 951 130.05 0.71 16.85
C ALA A 951 131.44 1.16 17.30
N THR A 952 132.42 1.09 16.40
CA THR A 952 133.81 1.51 16.68
C THR A 952 134.15 2.83 16.02
N PHE A 953 134.97 3.64 16.70
CA PHE A 953 135.41 4.97 16.27
C PHE A 953 136.92 5.06 16.45
N GLU A 954 137.65 5.54 15.44
CA GLU A 954 139.08 5.78 15.58
C GLU A 954 139.34 7.23 16.00
N TRP A 955 140.27 7.40 16.92
CA TRP A 955 140.73 8.71 17.38
C TRP A 955 142.25 8.73 17.47
N LYS A 956 142.88 9.85 17.12
CA LYS A 956 144.33 10.01 17.24
C LYS A 956 144.65 10.71 18.55
N ALA A 957 145.35 10.02 19.44
CA ALA A 957 145.62 10.46 20.80
C ALA A 957 146.32 11.82 20.83
N LYS A 958 145.81 12.71 21.67
CA LYS A 958 146.43 13.99 22.01
C LYS A 958 146.94 13.93 23.45
N LYS A 959 147.93 14.76 23.77
CA LYS A 959 148.49 14.82 25.13
C LYS A 959 147.49 15.47 26.09
N GLY A 960 147.02 14.74 27.09
CA GLY A 960 146.14 15.25 28.14
C GLY A 960 145.19 14.18 28.68
N GLU A 961 144.39 14.55 29.68
CA GLU A 961 143.18 13.79 30.03
C GLU A 961 142.05 14.21 29.08
N HIS A 962 141.28 13.24 28.61
CA HIS A 962 140.23 13.42 27.63
C HIS A 962 138.95 12.68 28.08
N VAL A 963 137.79 13.30 27.90
CA VAL A 963 136.48 12.69 28.23
C VAL A 963 135.82 12.19 26.95
N VAL A 964 135.37 10.94 26.95
CA VAL A 964 134.66 10.34 25.82
C VAL A 964 133.19 10.22 26.18
N THR A 965 132.28 10.52 25.26
CA THR A 965 130.82 10.46 25.49
C THR A 965 130.13 9.77 24.34
N ALA A 966 129.23 8.82 24.63
CA ALA A 966 128.32 8.20 23.67
C ALA A 966 126.92 8.82 23.81
N ARG A 967 126.23 9.08 22.70
CA ARG A 967 124.85 9.57 22.69
C ARG A 967 123.93 8.73 21.80
N ILE A 968 122.73 8.46 22.30
CA ILE A 968 121.67 7.70 21.61
C ILE A 968 120.32 8.34 21.96
N GLY A 969 119.51 8.70 20.96
CA GLY A 969 118.14 9.18 21.18
C GLY A 969 118.01 10.35 22.16
N GLY A 970 119.04 11.20 22.30
CA GLY A 970 119.07 12.33 23.24
C GLY A 970 119.63 12.03 24.64
N GLN A 971 119.91 10.77 24.97
CA GLN A 971 120.60 10.37 26.20
C GLN A 971 122.13 10.34 25.99
N SER A 972 122.92 10.65 27.03
CA SER A 972 124.39 10.69 26.99
C SER A 972 125.00 9.81 28.08
N TRP A 973 126.08 9.10 27.76
CA TRP A 973 126.87 8.27 28.68
C TRP A 973 128.34 8.63 28.50
N ASN A 974 129.08 8.87 29.58
CA ASN A 974 130.50 9.25 29.57
C ASN A 974 131.40 8.08 29.98
#